data_AF-A0A3A0G5G4-F1
#
_entry.id   AF-A0A3A0G5G4-F1
#
_cell.length_a   1.000
_cell.length_b   1.000
_cell.length_c   1.000
_cell.angle_alpha   90.00
_cell.angle_beta   90.00
_cell.angle_gamma   90.00
#
_symmetry.space_group_name_H-M   'P 1'
#
loop_
_entity.id
_entity.type
_entity.pdbx_description
1 polymer ?
#
loop_
_entity_poly.entity_id
_entity_poly.type
_entity_poly.pdbx_seq_one_letter_code
_entity_poly.pdbx_strand_id
1 'polypeptide(L)'
;MVARAAEIAERYSIHPSKVRGARLQKRFKDNCRLLEKAYYAFSESSKNKEPLSAGAEWLLDNYHVVEEQVREIRRDLPKSYYKALPKIADSEWAGYPRVYQLACSFVSHTDASFDIEVLSTFVDSYQTKRILQIGEIWAVPIMLRLALVENLRRLAEAGLLARENRRKAESFCKLAIDPSGQAGAEMLIEFVNRLNQNVEVLDLGATHLLRRLRSKGAPALLTLQWLDQKLKEKGIEPDLLTRQEQQTQAADQISFGNTVTALKTIGSLNWREWFERVSRVDQVLAQDLVYKKCDFITRDRYRHRIELLARKTNKSEVDVSQALIDFCKEQSQSLSAKDRYAQRISHIGYYLIDEGRGEFGRSLSLSEMSSGAYGEKLSESSFALYLSGIILITLAISAMAWDWMRIYGAEEWQTALVAILVAMVASDFATHLVQWIVTRLVQPKPLPKLDFELGVPDECTTVVTVQTIVSDREALDRLIAALEIRFIGNDDKNIMFALLADLSDASSEILPGDRGLMNHASELINDLNRRYCQDSPTRFFVLFRRRLWNEKESRWMAYERKRGKISEFNRLLRGAADTSFNLIVGSLEALRRAKYVITLDSDTQLPPGSARKLIGTIAHPLNAAIFAEDMPSFTEKRKGVVVRGYGVLQPRVGITLESAQASVFASVMSGSSGLDPYTLTVSDVYQDLFGDGSYIGKGIYELDTFERALRGRVPDNALLSHDLFEGLFARTGLVTDVELFDEFPSRVHAYYKRQHRWIRGDWQLVPWIWGSIPDAAHRRYASPISALGRWKLIDNLRRSLVAPSLLLLLICMWLVVPGSHLAWLAALLLALSFSVYSGVVSAVSGWQFGYSLTNYVKHVYRDIKKSIEQLLLGLIFLPHLAFHNLHAILVTLWRVVCSKKHLLEWETASVSAVGLVLAGRTNHCLVG
;
A
#
# COMPACT_ATOMS: atom_id res chain seq x y z
N MET A 1 16.08 30.27 -24.34
CA MET A 1 15.23 29.16 -23.84
C MET A 1 14.10 29.66 -22.94
N VAL A 2 14.40 30.36 -21.83
CA VAL A 2 13.41 30.95 -20.89
C VAL A 2 12.37 31.84 -21.61
N ALA A 3 12.82 32.86 -22.36
CA ALA A 3 11.91 33.74 -23.11
C ALA A 3 10.98 32.99 -24.09
N ARG A 4 11.45 31.87 -24.66
CA ARG A 4 10.69 31.05 -25.60
C ARG A 4 9.58 30.26 -24.90
N ALA A 5 9.81 29.80 -23.67
CA ALA A 5 8.78 29.12 -22.88
C ALA A 5 7.59 30.05 -22.58
N ALA A 6 7.87 31.30 -22.23
CA ALA A 6 6.86 32.33 -22.03
C ALA A 6 6.12 32.68 -23.34
N GLU A 7 6.84 32.82 -24.44
CA GLU A 7 6.25 33.09 -25.77
C GLU A 7 5.29 31.96 -26.21
N ILE A 8 5.67 30.69 -25.99
CA ILE A 8 4.81 29.54 -26.28
C ILE A 8 3.52 29.60 -25.47
N ALA A 9 3.61 29.95 -24.18
CA ALA A 9 2.45 30.04 -23.31
C ALA A 9 1.46 31.15 -23.75
N GLU A 10 1.96 32.25 -24.32
CA GLU A 10 1.11 33.33 -24.85
C GLU A 10 0.47 32.98 -26.20
N ARG A 11 1.20 32.27 -27.06
CA ARG A 11 0.84 32.05 -28.47
C ARG A 11 -0.39 31.16 -28.70
N TYR A 12 -0.71 30.23 -27.79
CA TYR A 12 -1.72 29.18 -28.05
C TYR A 12 -2.94 29.30 -27.15
N SER A 13 -4.15 29.40 -27.70
CA SER A 13 -5.43 29.31 -26.96
C SER A 13 -5.74 27.85 -26.56
N ILE A 14 -6.49 27.67 -25.47
CA ILE A 14 -6.90 26.34 -24.96
C ILE A 14 -8.39 26.16 -25.20
N HIS A 15 -8.80 24.95 -25.58
CA HIS A 15 -10.20 24.62 -25.71
C HIS A 15 -10.91 24.70 -24.36
N PRO A 16 -12.06 25.39 -24.24
CA PRO A 16 -12.80 25.51 -22.98
C PRO A 16 -13.47 24.20 -22.55
N SER A 17 -13.55 23.18 -23.41
CA SER A 17 -14.18 21.89 -23.13
C SER A 17 -13.28 20.70 -23.50
N LYS A 18 -13.59 19.51 -22.95
CA LYS A 18 -12.86 18.27 -23.26
C LYS A 18 -13.18 17.79 -24.68
N VAL A 19 -12.47 18.32 -25.67
CA VAL A 19 -12.62 17.94 -27.08
C VAL A 19 -11.91 16.61 -27.37
N ARG A 20 -12.41 15.88 -28.37
CA ARG A 20 -11.75 14.69 -28.92
C ARG A 20 -10.44 15.13 -29.58
N GLY A 21 -9.33 15.03 -28.83
CA GLY A 21 -8.01 15.47 -29.29
C GLY A 21 -7.44 14.66 -30.46
N ALA A 22 -6.34 15.16 -31.02
CA ALA A 22 -5.57 14.52 -32.09
C ALA A 22 -5.19 13.08 -31.74
N ARG A 23 -4.97 12.23 -32.76
CA ARG A 23 -4.71 10.79 -32.58
C ARG A 23 -3.25 10.51 -32.18
N LEU A 24 -2.79 11.05 -31.06
CA LEU A 24 -1.44 10.83 -30.52
C LEU A 24 -1.13 9.34 -30.37
N GLN A 25 -2.10 8.52 -29.94
CA GLN A 25 -1.93 7.06 -29.86
C GLN A 25 -1.72 6.40 -31.23
N LYS A 26 -2.32 6.93 -32.30
CA LYS A 26 -2.08 6.43 -33.66
C LYS A 26 -0.65 6.81 -34.08
N ARG A 27 -0.26 8.07 -33.89
CA ARG A 27 1.10 8.55 -34.18
C ARG A 27 2.15 7.73 -33.44
N PHE A 28 1.97 7.52 -32.14
CA PHE A 28 2.84 6.68 -31.33
C PHE A 28 2.97 5.24 -31.85
N LYS A 29 1.86 4.61 -32.26
CA LYS A 29 1.90 3.28 -32.90
C LYS A 29 2.69 3.29 -34.21
N ASP A 30 2.51 4.34 -35.02
CA ASP A 30 3.25 4.50 -36.27
C ASP A 30 4.76 4.70 -36.00
N ASN A 31 5.12 5.44 -34.94
CA ASN A 31 6.52 5.60 -34.51
C ASN A 31 7.13 4.27 -34.08
N CYS A 32 6.42 3.49 -33.27
CA CYS A 32 6.90 2.16 -32.84
C CYS A 32 7.16 1.25 -34.05
N ARG A 33 6.23 1.21 -35.02
CA ARG A 33 6.37 0.38 -36.23
C ARG A 33 7.57 0.79 -37.08
N LEU A 34 7.83 2.09 -37.22
CA LEU A 34 8.98 2.58 -37.99
C LEU A 34 10.29 2.24 -37.30
N LEU A 35 10.37 2.43 -35.98
CA LEU A 35 11.55 2.11 -35.19
C LEU A 35 11.86 0.61 -35.22
N GLU A 36 10.83 -0.24 -35.12
CA GLU A 36 10.96 -1.68 -35.26
C GLU A 36 11.44 -2.08 -36.66
N LYS A 37 10.87 -1.47 -37.71
CA LYS A 37 11.35 -1.65 -39.09
C LYS A 37 12.83 -1.25 -39.24
N ALA A 38 13.22 -0.11 -38.64
CA ALA A 38 14.60 0.37 -38.66
C ALA A 38 15.56 -0.57 -37.94
N TYR A 39 15.17 -1.11 -36.78
CA TYR A 39 15.95 -2.09 -36.03
C TYR A 39 16.22 -3.35 -36.86
N TYR A 40 15.19 -3.98 -37.44
CA TYR A 40 15.37 -5.16 -38.28
C TYR A 40 16.23 -4.87 -39.52
N ALA A 41 16.01 -3.72 -40.16
CA ALA A 41 16.80 -3.24 -41.28
C ALA A 41 18.29 -3.08 -40.94
N PHE A 42 18.62 -2.41 -39.84
CA PHE A 42 20.01 -2.23 -39.44
C PHE A 42 20.63 -3.55 -38.94
N SER A 43 19.86 -4.42 -38.28
CA SER A 43 20.34 -5.72 -37.84
C SER A 43 20.71 -6.62 -39.02
N GLU A 44 19.89 -6.62 -40.08
CA GLU A 44 20.20 -7.32 -41.33
C GLU A 44 21.51 -6.82 -41.95
N SER A 45 21.68 -5.49 -41.98
CA SER A 45 22.90 -4.86 -42.52
C SER A 45 24.15 -5.25 -41.72
N SER A 46 24.05 -5.26 -40.39
CA SER A 46 25.11 -5.72 -39.49
C SER A 46 25.50 -7.19 -39.77
N LYS A 47 24.50 -8.08 -39.90
CA LYS A 47 24.72 -9.51 -40.24
C LYS A 47 25.40 -9.69 -41.59
N ASN A 48 25.05 -8.86 -42.58
CA ASN A 48 25.64 -8.88 -43.92
C ASN A 48 26.99 -8.16 -44.01
N LYS A 49 27.54 -7.65 -42.89
CA LYS A 49 28.76 -6.83 -42.83
C LYS A 49 28.69 -5.58 -43.71
N GLU A 50 27.49 -5.04 -43.93
CA GLU A 50 27.29 -3.76 -44.60
C GLU A 50 27.66 -2.62 -43.62
N PRO A 51 28.33 -1.54 -44.10
CA PRO A 51 28.72 -0.43 -43.24
C PRO A 51 27.48 0.30 -42.71
N LEU A 52 27.35 0.38 -41.40
CA LEU A 52 26.31 1.13 -40.71
C LEU A 52 26.72 2.60 -40.54
N SER A 53 25.75 3.48 -40.37
CA SER A 53 26.03 4.80 -39.80
C SER A 53 26.17 4.67 -38.29
N ALA A 54 26.94 5.55 -37.65
CA ALA A 54 27.12 5.53 -36.20
C ALA A 54 25.78 5.67 -35.43
N GLY A 55 24.80 6.40 -35.99
CA GLY A 55 23.44 6.47 -35.44
C GLY A 55 22.65 5.16 -35.54
N ALA A 56 22.86 4.38 -36.61
CA ALA A 56 22.23 3.06 -36.77
C ALA A 56 22.82 2.03 -35.81
N GLU A 57 24.13 2.06 -35.57
CA GLU A 57 24.80 1.25 -34.53
C GLU A 57 24.25 1.60 -33.14
N TRP A 58 24.17 2.90 -32.82
CA TRP A 58 23.60 3.36 -31.55
C TRP A 58 22.18 2.85 -31.30
N LEU A 59 21.32 2.88 -32.32
CA LEU A 59 19.96 2.37 -32.23
C LEU A 59 19.93 0.86 -32.00
N LEU A 60 20.78 0.08 -32.68
CA LEU A 60 20.87 -1.37 -32.49
C LEU A 60 21.30 -1.73 -31.06
N ASP A 61 22.37 -1.11 -30.58
CA ASP A 61 22.94 -1.39 -29.26
C ASP A 61 21.97 -1.02 -28.13
N ASN A 62 21.13 -0.01 -28.35
CA ASN A 62 20.23 0.54 -27.33
C ASN A 62 18.74 0.30 -27.59
N TYR A 63 18.37 -0.57 -28.53
CA TYR A 63 16.96 -0.77 -28.89
C TYR A 63 16.11 -1.26 -27.70
N HIS A 64 16.71 -2.02 -26.77
CA HIS A 64 16.07 -2.46 -25.53
C HIS A 64 15.51 -1.30 -24.69
N VAL A 65 16.19 -0.15 -24.67
CA VAL A 65 15.74 1.08 -23.98
C VAL A 65 14.47 1.59 -24.64
N VAL A 66 14.42 1.60 -25.97
CA VAL A 66 13.24 2.05 -26.73
C VAL A 66 12.05 1.13 -26.43
N GLU A 67 12.26 -0.18 -26.40
CA GLU A 67 11.20 -1.14 -26.06
C GLU A 67 10.66 -0.99 -24.63
N GLU A 68 11.55 -0.70 -23.67
CA GLU A 68 11.17 -0.40 -22.29
C GLU A 68 10.31 0.87 -22.24
N GLN A 69 10.77 1.96 -22.87
CA GLN A 69 10.04 3.23 -22.90
C GLN A 69 8.70 3.13 -23.62
N VAL A 70 8.60 2.32 -24.67
CA VAL A 70 7.32 2.03 -25.35
C VAL A 70 6.34 1.31 -24.43
N ARG A 71 6.83 0.36 -23.60
CA ARG A 71 5.99 -0.31 -22.59
C ARG A 71 5.51 0.66 -21.53
N GLU A 72 6.38 1.53 -21.02
CA GLU A 72 6.02 2.57 -20.04
C GLU A 72 4.96 3.54 -20.59
N ILE A 73 5.15 4.04 -21.81
CA ILE A 73 4.18 4.96 -22.44
C ILE A 73 2.79 4.32 -22.56
N ARG A 74 2.72 3.02 -22.89
CA ARG A 74 1.43 2.31 -22.99
C ARG A 74 0.73 2.16 -21.65
N ARG A 75 1.50 1.96 -20.58
CA ARG A 75 0.99 1.83 -19.21
C ARG A 75 0.51 3.18 -18.67
N ASP A 76 1.30 4.22 -18.84
CA ASP A 76 1.13 5.48 -18.11
C ASP A 76 0.25 6.51 -18.87
N LEU A 77 -0.16 6.24 -20.12
CA LEU A 77 -1.10 7.09 -20.89
C LEU A 77 -2.41 6.37 -21.26
N PRO A 78 -3.27 6.04 -20.27
CA PRO A 78 -4.58 5.48 -20.55
C PRO A 78 -5.47 6.49 -21.29
N LYS A 79 -6.44 5.99 -22.08
CA LYS A 79 -7.35 6.83 -22.90
C LYS A 79 -8.13 7.85 -22.06
N SER A 80 -8.50 7.50 -20.83
CA SER A 80 -9.21 8.39 -19.90
C SER A 80 -8.34 9.57 -19.49
N TYR A 81 -7.08 9.33 -19.13
CA TYR A 81 -6.12 10.35 -18.73
C TYR A 81 -5.79 11.29 -19.90
N TYR A 82 -5.50 10.75 -21.09
CA TYR A 82 -5.27 11.58 -22.29
C TYR A 82 -6.44 12.51 -22.62
N LYS A 83 -7.68 12.06 -22.43
CA LYS A 83 -8.89 12.88 -22.65
C LYS A 83 -9.06 13.99 -21.60
N ALA A 84 -8.51 13.82 -20.40
CA ALA A 84 -8.61 14.82 -19.34
C ALA A 84 -7.66 16.00 -19.56
N LEU A 85 -6.55 15.81 -20.28
CA LEU A 85 -5.55 16.86 -20.52
C LEU A 85 -6.07 17.98 -21.44
N PRO A 86 -5.88 19.26 -21.07
CA PRO A 86 -6.25 20.43 -21.89
C PRO A 86 -5.65 20.40 -23.29
N LYS A 87 -6.46 20.72 -24.30
CA LYS A 87 -6.07 20.72 -25.72
C LYS A 87 -5.90 22.14 -26.24
N ILE A 88 -4.93 22.33 -27.14
CA ILE A 88 -4.77 23.57 -27.89
C ILE A 88 -5.95 23.70 -28.88
N ALA A 89 -6.56 24.88 -28.94
CA ALA A 89 -7.72 25.15 -29.80
C ALA A 89 -7.32 25.56 -31.22
N ASP A 90 -6.41 26.52 -31.33
CA ASP A 90 -6.02 27.12 -32.60
C ASP A 90 -4.54 26.83 -32.91
N SER A 91 -4.15 26.85 -34.21
CA SER A 91 -2.80 26.59 -34.79
C SER A 91 -2.50 25.15 -35.28
N GLU A 92 -1.28 24.95 -35.79
CA GLU A 92 -0.72 23.64 -36.20
C GLU A 92 -0.76 22.57 -35.10
N TRP A 93 -0.85 22.98 -33.83
CA TRP A 93 -0.96 22.09 -32.68
C TRP A 93 -2.40 21.82 -32.24
N ALA A 94 -3.40 22.26 -33.01
CA ALA A 94 -4.82 22.08 -32.69
C ALA A 94 -5.14 20.60 -32.37
N GLY A 95 -5.82 20.40 -31.24
CA GLY A 95 -6.22 19.09 -30.75
C GLY A 95 -5.12 18.29 -30.01
N TYR A 96 -3.86 18.74 -29.98
CA TYR A 96 -2.82 18.13 -29.13
C TYR A 96 -2.87 18.69 -27.70
N PRO A 97 -2.46 17.90 -26.68
CA PRO A 97 -2.27 18.43 -25.34
C PRO A 97 -1.22 19.54 -25.34
N ARG A 98 -1.45 20.65 -24.63
CA ARG A 98 -0.44 21.73 -24.55
C ARG A 98 0.87 21.25 -23.93
N VAL A 99 0.80 20.34 -22.96
CA VAL A 99 1.97 19.69 -22.35
C VAL A 99 2.80 18.86 -23.34
N TYR A 100 2.18 18.30 -24.39
CA TYR A 100 2.90 17.60 -25.44
C TYR A 100 3.68 18.58 -26.31
N GLN A 101 3.05 19.70 -26.69
CA GLN A 101 3.72 20.77 -27.43
C GLN A 101 4.89 21.37 -26.63
N LEU A 102 4.72 21.54 -25.31
CA LEU A 102 5.77 21.98 -24.40
C LEU A 102 6.95 21.00 -24.41
N ALA A 103 6.69 19.69 -24.30
CA ALA A 103 7.72 18.66 -24.34
C ALA A 103 8.45 18.61 -25.70
N CYS A 104 7.72 18.64 -26.82
CA CYS A 104 8.32 18.69 -28.16
C CYS A 104 9.21 19.93 -28.35
N SER A 105 8.77 21.09 -27.84
CA SER A 105 9.54 22.33 -27.89
C SER A 105 10.79 22.24 -27.03
N PHE A 106 10.72 21.64 -25.84
CA PHE A 106 11.89 21.42 -25.00
C PHE A 106 12.92 20.55 -25.74
N VAL A 107 12.51 19.38 -26.22
CA VAL A 107 13.39 18.42 -26.91
C VAL A 107 14.04 19.03 -28.16
N SER A 108 13.28 19.80 -28.95
CA SER A 108 13.82 20.39 -30.18
C SER A 108 14.85 21.49 -29.93
N HIS A 109 14.73 22.25 -28.84
CA HIS A 109 15.64 23.36 -28.54
C HIS A 109 16.87 22.93 -27.74
N THR A 110 16.83 21.77 -27.07
CA THR A 110 17.99 21.19 -26.38
C THR A 110 18.71 20.11 -27.20
N ASP A 111 18.24 19.81 -28.41
CA ASP A 111 18.65 18.64 -29.20
C ASP A 111 18.65 17.35 -28.36
N ALA A 112 17.56 17.16 -27.62
CA ALA A 112 17.35 16.08 -26.66
C ALA A 112 18.40 15.99 -25.53
N SER A 113 19.30 16.97 -25.36
CA SER A 113 20.15 17.07 -24.18
C SER A 113 19.24 17.38 -22.98
N PHE A 114 19.12 16.40 -22.09
CA PHE A 114 18.18 16.44 -20.97
C PHE A 114 18.89 16.78 -19.67
N ASP A 115 18.40 17.82 -19.01
CA ASP A 115 18.78 18.22 -17.67
C ASP A 115 17.51 18.64 -16.89
N ILE A 116 17.40 18.18 -15.65
CA ILE A 116 16.20 18.38 -14.82
C ILE A 116 16.05 19.82 -14.32
N GLU A 117 17.14 20.54 -14.08
CA GLU A 117 17.14 21.95 -13.68
C GLU A 117 16.75 22.84 -14.86
N VAL A 118 17.25 22.50 -16.05
CA VAL A 118 16.88 23.19 -17.29
C VAL A 118 15.39 22.99 -17.58
N LEU A 119 14.87 21.76 -17.42
CA LEU A 119 13.44 21.46 -17.55
C LEU A 119 12.61 22.26 -16.53
N SER A 120 13.01 22.30 -15.26
CA SER A 120 12.29 23.07 -14.24
C SER A 120 12.24 24.55 -14.56
N THR A 121 13.38 25.15 -14.92
CA THR A 121 13.43 26.57 -15.32
C THR A 121 12.53 26.84 -16.53
N PHE A 122 12.51 25.91 -17.50
CA PHE A 122 11.65 26.01 -18.68
C PHE A 122 10.16 25.97 -18.32
N VAL A 123 9.75 25.04 -17.46
CA VAL A 123 8.37 24.90 -16.98
C VAL A 123 7.97 26.11 -16.12
N ASP A 124 8.83 26.57 -15.22
CA ASP A 124 8.56 27.74 -14.38
C ASP A 124 8.35 28.99 -15.22
N SER A 125 9.18 29.18 -16.25
CA SER A 125 9.03 30.29 -17.20
C SER A 125 7.73 30.20 -17.99
N TYR A 126 7.30 29.01 -18.41
CA TYR A 126 6.00 28.82 -19.05
C TYR A 126 4.86 29.20 -18.10
N GLN A 127 4.96 28.79 -16.84
CA GLN A 127 3.95 29.02 -15.80
C GLN A 127 3.81 30.49 -15.38
N THR A 128 4.78 31.37 -15.70
CA THR A 128 4.63 32.82 -15.50
C THR A 128 3.49 33.43 -16.33
N LYS A 129 3.16 32.80 -17.47
CA LYS A 129 2.10 33.25 -18.37
C LYS A 129 0.85 32.39 -18.26
N ARG A 130 1.01 31.07 -18.13
CA ARG A 130 -0.11 30.14 -17.96
C ARG A 130 0.23 29.00 -17.02
N ILE A 131 -0.50 28.94 -15.90
CA ILE A 131 -0.36 27.88 -14.90
C ILE A 131 -0.78 26.53 -15.50
N LEU A 132 0.03 25.50 -15.26
CA LEU A 132 -0.27 24.11 -15.62
C LEU A 132 -1.11 23.47 -14.51
N GLN A 133 -2.08 22.63 -14.89
CA GLN A 133 -2.86 21.86 -13.94
C GLN A 133 -2.00 20.75 -13.30
N ILE A 134 -2.39 20.26 -12.13
CA ILE A 134 -1.77 19.10 -11.45
C ILE A 134 -1.63 17.94 -12.42
N GLY A 135 -2.73 17.60 -13.11
CA GLY A 135 -2.75 16.51 -14.09
C GLY A 135 -1.84 16.74 -15.29
N GLU A 136 -1.49 17.99 -15.60
CA GLU A 136 -0.59 18.35 -16.70
C GLU A 136 0.88 18.23 -16.32
N ILE A 137 1.25 18.65 -15.10
CA ILE A 137 2.62 18.49 -14.59
C ILE A 137 2.97 17.00 -14.50
N TRP A 138 2.05 16.17 -13.99
CA TRP A 138 2.19 14.71 -14.00
C TRP A 138 2.32 14.09 -15.39
N ALA A 139 1.83 14.76 -16.44
CA ALA A 139 1.94 14.28 -17.81
C ALA A 139 3.31 14.59 -18.44
N VAL A 140 4.11 15.52 -17.89
CA VAL A 140 5.39 15.93 -18.47
C VAL A 140 6.35 14.75 -18.74
N PRO A 141 6.56 13.78 -17.82
CA PRO A 141 7.47 12.66 -18.05
C PRO A 141 7.07 11.84 -19.28
N ILE A 142 5.78 11.50 -19.39
CA ILE A 142 5.29 10.72 -20.53
C ILE A 142 5.27 11.52 -21.83
N MET A 143 5.02 12.82 -21.77
CA MET A 143 5.08 13.68 -22.95
C MET A 143 6.52 13.85 -23.45
N LEU A 144 7.51 13.92 -22.56
CA LEU A 144 8.93 13.91 -22.91
C LEU A 144 9.33 12.59 -23.56
N ARG A 145 8.94 11.44 -22.98
CA ARG A 145 9.19 10.12 -23.61
C ARG A 145 8.60 10.04 -25.02
N LEU A 146 7.36 10.51 -25.20
CA LEU A 146 6.71 10.56 -26.52
C LEU A 146 7.46 11.45 -27.51
N ALA A 147 7.89 12.64 -27.08
CA ALA A 147 8.66 13.57 -27.90
C ALA A 147 10.04 12.99 -28.29
N LEU A 148 10.71 12.29 -27.37
CA LEU A 148 11.98 11.62 -27.62
C LEU A 148 11.82 10.44 -28.57
N VAL A 149 10.75 9.64 -28.44
CA VAL A 149 10.42 8.56 -29.39
C VAL A 149 10.10 9.12 -30.78
N GLU A 150 9.44 10.27 -30.86
CA GLU A 150 9.24 10.99 -32.13
C GLU A 150 10.58 11.47 -32.72
N ASN A 151 11.52 11.97 -31.90
CA ASN A 151 12.85 12.34 -32.37
C ASN A 151 13.65 11.12 -32.86
N LEU A 152 13.62 9.99 -32.14
CA LEU A 152 14.24 8.74 -32.60
C LEU A 152 13.66 8.28 -33.92
N ARG A 153 12.34 8.39 -34.12
CA ARG A 153 11.71 8.05 -35.40
C ARG A 153 12.32 8.88 -36.52
N ARG A 154 12.42 10.21 -36.35
CA ARG A 154 12.99 11.13 -37.35
C ARG A 154 14.42 10.69 -37.72
N LEU A 155 15.25 10.41 -36.72
CA LEU A 155 16.63 9.99 -36.92
C LEU A 155 16.73 8.60 -37.59
N ALA A 156 15.85 7.66 -37.22
CA ALA A 156 15.78 6.34 -37.83
C ALA A 156 15.31 6.38 -39.28
N GLU A 157 14.35 7.26 -39.60
CA GLU A 157 13.85 7.49 -40.96
C GLU A 157 14.96 8.08 -41.85
N ALA A 158 15.71 9.06 -41.35
CA ALA A 158 16.90 9.58 -42.03
C ALA A 158 17.96 8.49 -42.27
N GLY A 159 18.22 7.65 -41.27
CA GLY A 159 19.16 6.52 -41.39
C GLY A 159 18.71 5.45 -42.39
N LEU A 160 17.40 5.15 -42.45
CA LEU A 160 16.83 4.23 -43.43
C LEU A 160 16.96 4.75 -44.86
N LEU A 161 16.65 6.04 -45.07
CA LEU A 161 16.83 6.70 -46.37
C LEU A 161 18.30 6.71 -46.80
N ALA A 162 19.21 7.05 -45.88
CA ALA A 162 20.66 7.02 -46.14
C ALA A 162 21.15 5.60 -46.50
N ARG A 163 20.64 4.57 -45.83
CA ARG A 163 20.92 3.16 -46.15
C ARG A 163 20.43 2.79 -47.56
N GLU A 164 19.21 3.17 -47.91
CA GLU A 164 18.64 2.88 -49.23
C GLU A 164 19.46 3.52 -50.35
N ASN A 165 19.81 4.80 -50.20
CA ASN A 165 20.65 5.53 -51.15
C ASN A 165 22.03 4.88 -51.29
N ARG A 166 22.64 4.46 -50.17
CA ARG A 166 23.92 3.73 -50.16
C ARG A 166 23.84 2.39 -50.90
N ARG A 167 22.78 1.60 -50.68
CA ARG A 167 22.58 0.31 -51.36
C ARG A 167 22.38 0.46 -52.87
N LYS A 168 21.64 1.49 -53.31
CA LYS A 168 21.51 1.85 -54.73
C LYS A 168 22.87 2.21 -55.33
N ALA A 169 23.64 3.07 -54.64
CA ALA A 169 24.98 3.45 -55.07
C ALA A 169 25.98 2.28 -55.09
N GLU A 170 25.96 1.39 -54.09
CA GLU A 170 26.84 0.22 -54.05
C GLU A 170 26.48 -0.81 -55.13
N SER A 171 25.19 -1.03 -55.39
CA SER A 171 24.75 -1.91 -56.48
C SER A 171 25.19 -1.37 -57.84
N PHE A 172 25.13 -0.05 -58.01
CA PHE A 172 25.68 0.63 -59.18
C PHE A 172 27.21 0.43 -59.26
N CYS A 173 27.96 0.66 -58.19
CA CYS A 173 29.41 0.44 -58.15
C CYS A 173 29.81 -1.01 -58.49
N LYS A 174 29.08 -2.01 -57.99
CA LYS A 174 29.34 -3.42 -58.30
C LYS A 174 29.24 -3.73 -59.79
N LEU A 175 28.34 -3.05 -60.49
CA LEU A 175 28.12 -3.24 -61.92
C LEU A 175 29.04 -2.36 -62.78
N ALA A 176 29.39 -1.16 -62.31
CA ALA A 176 30.13 -0.15 -63.06
C ALA A 176 31.63 -0.06 -62.75
N ILE A 177 32.09 -0.59 -61.59
CA ILE A 177 33.45 -0.41 -61.06
C ILE A 177 34.13 -1.76 -60.73
N ASP A 178 33.38 -2.74 -60.21
CA ASP A 178 33.93 -4.02 -59.74
C ASP A 178 34.19 -5.11 -60.83
N PRO A 179 33.69 -5.05 -62.09
CA PRO A 179 34.06 -6.03 -63.12
C PRO A 179 35.59 -6.16 -63.26
N SER A 180 36.11 -7.37 -63.04
CA SER A 180 37.54 -7.67 -63.02
C SER A 180 38.15 -7.57 -64.43
N GLY A 181 38.97 -6.54 -64.67
CA GLY A 181 39.79 -6.40 -65.88
C GLY A 181 39.81 -5.02 -66.54
N GLN A 182 38.84 -4.14 -66.24
CA GLN A 182 38.77 -2.82 -66.87
C GLN A 182 39.79 -1.85 -66.25
N ALA A 183 40.72 -1.35 -67.07
CA ALA A 183 41.70 -0.33 -66.67
C ALA A 183 41.42 1.00 -67.39
N GLY A 184 41.37 2.10 -66.61
CA GLY A 184 41.35 3.46 -67.16
C GLY A 184 40.07 3.81 -67.92
N ALA A 185 40.17 3.93 -69.25
CA ALA A 185 39.11 4.48 -70.10
C ALA A 185 37.87 3.56 -70.22
N GLU A 186 38.05 2.24 -70.19
CA GLU A 186 36.92 1.30 -70.26
C GLU A 186 36.00 1.42 -69.04
N MET A 187 36.58 1.58 -67.85
CA MET A 187 35.82 1.81 -66.62
C MET A 187 35.07 3.15 -66.68
N LEU A 188 35.69 4.20 -67.21
CA LEU A 188 35.03 5.49 -67.39
C LEU A 188 33.83 5.37 -68.34
N ILE A 189 33.98 4.73 -69.50
CA ILE A 189 32.90 4.58 -70.49
C ILE A 189 31.74 3.78 -69.90
N GLU A 190 32.02 2.66 -69.24
CA GLU A 190 31.00 1.83 -68.61
C GLU A 190 30.29 2.56 -67.46
N PHE A 191 31.04 3.28 -66.63
CA PHE A 191 30.50 4.11 -65.55
C PHE A 191 29.57 5.19 -66.11
N VAL A 192 29.99 5.93 -67.13
CA VAL A 192 29.19 6.99 -67.75
C VAL A 192 27.92 6.44 -68.41
N ASN A 193 28.03 5.35 -69.16
CA ASN A 193 26.88 4.71 -69.82
C ASN A 193 25.82 4.27 -68.80
N ARG A 194 26.25 3.62 -67.71
CA ARG A 194 25.32 3.20 -66.65
C ARG A 194 24.78 4.37 -65.85
N LEU A 195 25.58 5.41 -65.61
CA LEU A 195 25.14 6.59 -64.87
C LEU A 195 24.06 7.35 -65.65
N ASN A 196 24.20 7.46 -66.97
CA ASN A 196 23.18 8.05 -67.84
C ASN A 196 21.85 7.28 -67.80
N GLN A 197 21.90 5.97 -67.55
CA GLN A 197 20.70 5.14 -67.35
C GLN A 197 20.14 5.23 -65.92
N ASN A 198 20.92 5.72 -64.96
CA ASN A 198 20.58 5.76 -63.52
C ASN A 198 20.95 7.11 -62.89
N VAL A 199 20.45 8.21 -63.48
CA VAL A 199 20.83 9.58 -63.10
C VAL A 199 20.58 9.89 -61.62
N GLU A 200 19.54 9.31 -61.02
CA GLU A 200 19.20 9.48 -59.60
C GLU A 200 20.31 9.04 -58.63
N VAL A 201 21.19 8.12 -59.05
CA VAL A 201 22.31 7.63 -58.22
C VAL A 201 23.37 8.71 -58.04
N LEU A 202 23.51 9.62 -59.02
CA LEU A 202 24.40 10.77 -58.90
C LEU A 202 23.90 11.75 -57.82
N ASP A 203 22.59 12.02 -57.79
CA ASP A 203 22.03 13.04 -56.89
C ASP A 203 21.92 12.56 -55.44
N LEU A 204 21.70 11.25 -55.21
CA LEU A 204 21.51 10.67 -53.88
C LEU A 204 22.73 9.89 -53.35
N GLY A 205 23.69 9.58 -54.21
CA GLY A 205 24.82 8.67 -53.91
C GLY A 205 26.21 9.20 -54.26
N ALA A 206 26.35 10.45 -54.72
CA ALA A 206 27.63 11.04 -55.16
C ALA A 206 28.80 10.82 -54.19
N THR A 207 28.60 11.07 -52.89
CA THR A 207 29.67 10.88 -51.88
C THR A 207 30.11 9.42 -51.78
N HIS A 208 29.18 8.48 -51.94
CA HIS A 208 29.48 7.05 -51.94
C HIS A 208 30.27 6.63 -53.19
N LEU A 209 29.88 7.15 -54.36
CA LEU A 209 30.58 6.93 -55.63
C LEU A 209 32.03 7.46 -55.54
N LEU A 210 32.21 8.69 -55.06
CA LEU A 210 33.53 9.30 -54.84
C LEU A 210 34.38 8.45 -53.91
N ARG A 211 33.81 7.97 -52.79
CA ARG A 211 34.52 7.10 -51.84
C ARG A 211 34.93 5.77 -52.46
N ARG A 212 34.05 5.11 -53.23
CA ARG A 212 34.37 3.82 -53.89
C ARG A 212 35.43 3.99 -54.97
N LEU A 213 35.33 5.03 -55.81
CA LEU A 213 36.35 5.33 -56.82
C LEU A 213 37.71 5.65 -56.18
N ARG A 214 37.76 6.46 -55.11
CA ARG A 214 38.98 6.72 -54.32
C ARG A 214 39.57 5.41 -53.76
N SER A 215 38.73 4.48 -53.27
CA SER A 215 39.19 3.19 -52.72
C SER A 215 39.79 2.23 -53.76
N LYS A 216 39.43 2.36 -55.04
CA LYS A 216 39.97 1.55 -56.15
C LYS A 216 41.40 1.95 -56.53
N GLY A 217 41.81 3.19 -56.24
CA GLY A 217 43.16 3.71 -56.52
C GLY A 217 43.40 4.01 -58.00
N ALA A 218 44.63 3.77 -58.47
CA ALA A 218 45.10 4.14 -59.81
C ALA A 218 44.18 3.74 -60.99
N PRO A 219 43.51 2.57 -61.00
CA PRO A 219 42.62 2.17 -62.10
C PRO A 219 41.39 3.07 -62.30
N ALA A 220 40.96 3.80 -61.27
CA ALA A 220 39.73 4.60 -61.27
C ALA A 220 40.00 6.12 -61.42
N LEU A 221 41.24 6.55 -61.65
CA LEU A 221 41.63 7.97 -61.61
C LEU A 221 40.89 8.82 -62.65
N LEU A 222 40.75 8.32 -63.89
CA LEU A 222 40.04 9.02 -64.98
C LEU A 222 38.54 9.14 -64.68
N THR A 223 37.93 8.09 -64.16
CA THR A 223 36.52 8.07 -63.74
C THR A 223 36.26 9.01 -62.57
N LEU A 224 37.20 9.08 -61.61
CA LEU A 224 37.16 10.02 -60.50
C LEU A 224 37.23 11.48 -60.99
N GLN A 225 38.19 11.81 -61.85
CA GLN A 225 38.35 13.16 -62.40
C GLN A 225 37.12 13.60 -63.20
N TRP A 226 36.54 12.69 -63.99
CA TRP A 226 35.30 12.96 -64.72
C TRP A 226 34.12 13.24 -63.78
N LEU A 227 33.96 12.42 -62.73
CA LEU A 227 32.89 12.61 -61.75
C LEU A 227 33.05 13.94 -60.99
N ASP A 228 34.27 14.29 -60.57
CA ASP A 228 34.58 15.57 -59.94
C ASP A 228 34.21 16.75 -60.84
N GLN A 229 34.56 16.67 -62.13
CA GLN A 229 34.22 17.70 -63.11
C GLN A 229 32.70 17.81 -63.32
N LYS A 230 31.99 16.68 -63.41
CA LYS A 230 30.53 16.64 -63.56
C LYS A 230 29.78 17.20 -62.36
N LEU A 231 30.27 16.95 -61.14
CA LEU A 231 29.70 17.55 -59.93
C LEU A 231 29.90 19.06 -59.91
N LYS A 232 31.09 19.55 -60.30
CA LYS A 232 31.39 20.98 -60.43
C LYS A 232 30.54 21.67 -61.49
N GLU A 233 30.26 21.01 -62.62
CA GLU A 233 29.32 21.52 -63.65
C GLU A 233 27.88 21.68 -63.11
N LYS A 234 27.46 20.86 -62.14
CA LYS A 234 26.19 21.01 -61.41
C LYS A 234 26.25 22.03 -60.26
N GLY A 235 27.39 22.72 -60.06
CA GLY A 235 27.59 23.68 -58.97
C GLY A 235 27.88 23.05 -57.61
N ILE A 236 28.22 21.75 -57.57
CA ILE A 236 28.49 21.01 -56.33
C ILE A 236 30.01 20.84 -56.17
N GLU A 237 30.55 21.31 -55.04
CA GLU A 237 31.97 21.13 -54.71
C GLU A 237 32.15 19.76 -54.00
N PRO A 238 32.93 18.81 -54.56
CA PRO A 238 33.00 17.43 -54.05
C PRO A 238 33.49 17.27 -52.60
N ASP A 239 34.46 18.09 -52.18
CA ASP A 239 35.02 18.00 -50.82
C ASP A 239 34.08 18.63 -49.78
N LEU A 240 33.37 19.70 -50.14
CA LEU A 240 32.31 20.32 -49.35
C LEU A 240 31.13 19.36 -49.19
N LEU A 241 30.71 18.66 -50.24
CA LEU A 241 29.65 17.64 -50.18
C LEU A 241 30.02 16.53 -49.19
N THR A 242 31.26 16.03 -49.25
CA THR A 242 31.75 15.00 -48.34
C THR A 242 31.79 15.49 -46.89
N ARG A 243 32.23 16.74 -46.66
CA ARG A 243 32.23 17.37 -45.33
C ARG A 243 30.82 17.57 -44.78
N GLN A 244 29.87 18.01 -45.60
CA GLN A 244 28.48 18.19 -45.21
C GLN A 244 27.83 16.86 -44.80
N GLU A 245 28.08 15.77 -45.53
CA GLU A 245 27.58 14.45 -45.14
C GLU A 245 28.19 13.98 -43.82
N GLN A 246 29.50 14.17 -43.62
CA GLN A 246 30.17 13.82 -42.35
C GLN A 246 29.63 14.64 -41.18
N GLN A 247 29.41 15.96 -41.35
CA GLN A 247 28.82 16.82 -40.33
C GLN A 247 27.39 16.39 -40.00
N THR A 248 26.58 16.04 -41.00
CA THR A 248 25.20 15.57 -40.80
C THR A 248 25.20 14.24 -40.04
N GLN A 249 26.06 13.29 -40.41
CA GLN A 249 26.18 12.01 -39.71
C GLN A 249 26.66 12.18 -38.25
N ALA A 250 27.60 13.09 -38.01
CA ALA A 250 28.06 13.41 -36.65
C ALA A 250 26.96 14.07 -35.81
N ALA A 251 26.20 15.01 -36.38
CA ALA A 251 25.08 15.65 -35.70
C ALA A 251 23.97 14.64 -35.37
N ASP A 252 23.60 13.77 -36.33
CA ASP A 252 22.61 12.72 -36.10
C ASP A 252 23.08 11.73 -35.02
N GLN A 253 24.36 11.36 -35.01
CA GLN A 253 24.94 10.51 -33.98
C GLN A 253 24.84 11.13 -32.58
N ILE A 254 25.15 12.43 -32.45
CA ILE A 254 25.03 13.15 -31.18
C ILE A 254 23.56 13.21 -30.74
N SER A 255 22.63 13.54 -31.65
CA SER A 255 21.19 13.61 -31.36
C SER A 255 20.63 12.24 -30.95
N PHE A 256 21.09 11.14 -31.57
CA PHE A 256 20.78 9.76 -31.14
C PHE A 256 21.27 9.49 -29.72
N GLY A 257 22.54 9.79 -29.44
CA GLY A 257 23.15 9.60 -28.12
C GLY A 257 22.43 10.39 -27.03
N ASN A 258 22.14 11.67 -27.29
CA ASN A 258 21.38 12.55 -26.40
C ASN A 258 19.98 11.97 -26.14
N THR A 259 19.27 11.55 -27.20
CA THR A 259 17.90 11.03 -27.07
C THR A 259 17.84 9.75 -26.25
N VAL A 260 18.76 8.80 -26.46
CA VAL A 260 18.81 7.56 -25.67
C VAL A 260 19.20 7.86 -24.22
N THR A 261 20.18 8.75 -24.01
CA THR A 261 20.61 9.16 -22.66
C THR A 261 19.48 9.85 -21.90
N ALA A 262 18.72 10.72 -22.57
CA ALA A 262 17.54 11.37 -22.01
C ALA A 262 16.45 10.37 -21.63
N LEU A 263 16.17 9.38 -22.48
CA LEU A 263 15.22 8.30 -22.17
C LEU A 263 15.62 7.50 -20.93
N LYS A 264 16.90 7.12 -20.83
CA LYS A 264 17.43 6.43 -19.63
C LYS A 264 17.31 7.32 -18.38
N THR A 265 17.70 8.58 -18.49
CA THR A 265 17.66 9.55 -17.39
C THR A 265 16.24 9.74 -16.90
N ILE A 266 15.28 9.99 -17.79
CA ILE A 266 13.85 10.15 -17.48
C ILE A 266 13.29 8.93 -16.73
N GLY A 267 13.71 7.71 -17.08
CA GLY A 267 13.31 6.49 -16.39
C GLY A 267 13.81 6.38 -14.94
N SER A 268 14.94 7.03 -14.63
CA SER A 268 15.60 6.95 -13.31
C SER A 268 15.26 8.09 -12.34
N LEU A 269 14.61 9.16 -12.80
CA LEU A 269 14.36 10.35 -11.99
C LEU A 269 13.22 10.17 -10.98
N ASN A 270 13.38 10.82 -9.82
CA ASN A 270 12.28 10.98 -8.87
C ASN A 270 11.33 12.10 -9.31
N TRP A 271 10.36 11.75 -10.15
CA TRP A 271 9.34 12.68 -10.64
C TRP A 271 8.43 13.26 -9.55
N ARG A 272 8.39 12.63 -8.36
CA ARG A 272 7.60 13.12 -7.21
C ARG A 272 8.18 14.42 -6.66
N GLU A 273 9.48 14.43 -6.39
CA GLU A 273 10.20 15.63 -5.92
C GLU A 273 10.15 16.74 -6.97
N TRP A 274 10.37 16.40 -8.24
CA TRP A 274 10.29 17.37 -9.33
C TRP A 274 8.90 18.01 -9.44
N PHE A 275 7.83 17.22 -9.34
CA PHE A 275 6.45 17.70 -9.37
C PHE A 275 6.20 18.73 -8.26
N GLU A 276 6.60 18.43 -7.02
CA GLU A 276 6.36 19.30 -5.85
C GLU A 276 7.12 20.62 -5.98
N ARG A 277 8.32 20.60 -6.57
CA ARG A 277 9.10 21.81 -6.85
C ARG A 277 8.37 22.78 -7.79
N VAL A 278 7.81 22.28 -8.90
CA VAL A 278 7.26 23.12 -9.98
C VAL A 278 5.75 23.39 -9.84
N SER A 279 5.05 22.65 -8.99
CA SER A 279 3.60 22.77 -8.83
C SER A 279 3.20 24.04 -8.06
N ARG A 280 2.48 24.94 -8.73
CA ARG A 280 1.92 26.15 -8.08
C ARG A 280 0.91 25.83 -6.99
N VAL A 281 0.13 24.76 -7.16
CA VAL A 281 -0.79 24.29 -6.11
C VAL A 281 0.00 23.86 -4.88
N ASP A 282 1.08 23.09 -5.06
CA ASP A 282 1.89 22.61 -3.95
C ASP A 282 2.54 23.77 -3.17
N GLN A 283 3.05 24.77 -3.88
CA GLN A 283 3.60 26.01 -3.30
C GLN A 283 2.58 26.77 -2.45
N VAL A 284 1.30 26.82 -2.87
CA VAL A 284 0.23 27.46 -2.08
C VAL A 284 -0.11 26.63 -0.85
N LEU A 285 -0.29 25.32 -1.00
CA LEU A 285 -0.62 24.43 0.13
C LEU A 285 0.51 24.36 1.15
N ALA A 286 1.76 24.54 0.75
CA ALA A 286 2.93 24.61 1.61
C ALA A 286 2.94 25.80 2.60
N GLN A 287 2.00 26.74 2.48
CA GLN A 287 1.74 27.74 3.53
C GLN A 287 1.25 27.09 4.84
N ASP A 288 0.65 25.90 4.78
CA ASP A 288 0.40 25.05 5.95
C ASP A 288 1.67 24.25 6.30
N LEU A 289 2.25 24.54 7.47
CA LEU A 289 3.48 23.89 7.94
C LEU A 289 3.30 22.38 8.17
N VAL A 290 2.10 21.92 8.49
CA VAL A 290 1.82 20.49 8.65
C VAL A 290 1.80 19.82 7.28
N TYR A 291 1.16 20.42 6.28
CA TYR A 291 1.18 19.92 4.90
C TYR A 291 2.61 19.71 4.37
N LYS A 292 3.50 20.68 4.61
CA LYS A 292 4.90 20.58 4.19
C LYS A 292 5.62 19.38 4.83
N LYS A 293 5.25 19.02 6.06
CA LYS A 293 5.76 17.86 6.79
C LYS A 293 5.03 16.56 6.46
N CYS A 294 3.95 16.57 5.68
CA CYS A 294 3.24 15.35 5.30
C CYS A 294 4.04 14.51 4.30
N ASP A 295 3.82 13.19 4.32
CA ASP A 295 4.35 12.31 3.30
C ASP A 295 3.75 12.60 1.92
N PHE A 296 4.46 12.17 0.87
CA PHE A 296 4.05 12.43 -0.49
C PHE A 296 2.64 11.89 -0.80
N ILE A 297 2.26 10.71 -0.27
CA ILE A 297 0.95 10.09 -0.51
C ILE A 297 -0.18 10.94 0.08
N THR A 298 0.01 11.46 1.30
CA THR A 298 -0.95 12.37 1.94
C THR A 298 -1.08 13.67 1.17
N ARG A 299 0.04 14.28 0.78
CA ARG A 299 0.03 15.51 -0.04
C ARG A 299 -0.68 15.28 -1.37
N ASP A 300 -0.41 14.16 -2.04
CA ASP A 300 -1.02 13.82 -3.32
C ASP A 300 -2.54 13.63 -3.22
N ARG A 301 -3.00 12.97 -2.16
CA ARG A 301 -4.43 12.85 -1.87
C ARG A 301 -5.11 14.21 -1.70
N TYR A 302 -4.44 15.17 -1.06
CA TYR A 302 -4.96 16.52 -0.88
C TYR A 302 -5.03 17.25 -2.23
N ARG A 303 -3.99 17.14 -3.05
CA ARG A 303 -3.96 17.71 -4.41
C ARG A 303 -5.06 17.13 -5.32
N HIS A 304 -5.28 15.82 -5.28
CA HIS A 304 -6.41 15.20 -5.99
C HIS A 304 -7.76 15.72 -5.52
N ARG A 305 -7.91 16.03 -4.22
CA ARG A 305 -9.14 16.63 -3.72
C ARG A 305 -9.35 18.06 -4.23
N ILE A 306 -8.28 18.85 -4.31
CA ILE A 306 -8.29 20.18 -4.94
C ILE A 306 -8.73 20.09 -6.40
N GLU A 307 -8.15 19.16 -7.18
CA GLU A 307 -8.53 18.93 -8.59
C GLU A 307 -10.03 18.63 -8.75
N LEU A 308 -10.60 17.80 -7.86
CA LEU A 308 -12.03 17.51 -7.85
C LEU A 308 -12.88 18.74 -7.54
N LEU A 309 -12.46 19.57 -6.58
CA LEU A 309 -13.16 20.79 -6.20
C LEU A 309 -13.09 21.87 -7.30
N ALA A 310 -11.92 22.06 -7.91
CA ALA A 310 -11.71 22.97 -9.04
C ALA A 310 -12.62 22.61 -10.22
N ARG A 311 -12.70 21.32 -10.57
CA ARG A 311 -13.59 20.82 -11.63
C ARG A 311 -15.08 21.06 -11.33
N LYS A 312 -15.51 20.92 -10.08
CA LYS A 312 -16.92 21.13 -9.68
C LYS A 312 -17.31 22.60 -9.60
N THR A 313 -16.37 23.47 -9.25
CA THR A 313 -16.59 24.93 -9.11
C THR A 313 -16.30 25.71 -10.39
N ASN A 314 -15.71 25.06 -11.39
CA ASN A 314 -15.19 25.70 -12.60
C ASN A 314 -14.19 26.83 -12.31
N LYS A 315 -13.46 26.73 -11.19
CA LYS A 315 -12.36 27.63 -10.79
C LYS A 315 -11.01 26.98 -11.08
N SER A 316 -9.93 27.75 -11.07
CA SER A 316 -8.58 27.17 -11.19
C SER A 316 -8.19 26.42 -9.92
N GLU A 317 -7.32 25.42 -10.05
CA GLU A 317 -6.81 24.63 -8.92
C GLU A 317 -6.06 25.50 -7.91
N VAL A 318 -5.37 26.55 -8.38
CA VAL A 318 -4.66 27.51 -7.54
C VAL A 318 -5.63 28.40 -6.76
N ASP A 319 -6.71 28.88 -7.39
CA ASP A 319 -7.71 29.71 -6.70
C ASP A 319 -8.41 28.92 -5.58
N VAL A 320 -8.74 27.65 -5.82
CA VAL A 320 -9.32 26.77 -4.79
C VAL A 320 -8.33 26.52 -3.65
N SER A 321 -7.04 26.37 -3.97
CA SER A 321 -5.99 26.18 -2.96
C SER A 321 -5.79 27.43 -2.10
N GLN A 322 -5.84 28.61 -2.71
CA GLN A 322 -5.73 29.88 -1.99
C GLN A 322 -6.95 30.10 -1.09
N ALA A 323 -8.16 29.91 -1.62
CA ALA A 323 -9.39 29.98 -0.84
C ALA A 323 -9.38 29.02 0.35
N LEU A 324 -8.79 27.83 0.21
CA LEU A 324 -8.64 26.88 1.31
C LEU A 324 -7.71 27.40 2.41
N ILE A 325 -6.55 27.94 2.04
CA ILE A 325 -5.60 28.49 3.01
C ILE A 325 -6.20 29.67 3.76
N ASP A 326 -6.88 30.57 3.04
CA ASP A 326 -7.52 31.74 3.64
C ASP A 326 -8.65 31.30 4.60
N PHE A 327 -9.45 30.32 4.20
CA PHE A 327 -10.48 29.73 5.06
C PHE A 327 -9.90 29.11 6.33
N CYS A 328 -8.78 28.38 6.25
CA CYS A 328 -8.12 27.79 7.42
C CYS A 328 -7.58 28.87 8.36
N LYS A 329 -7.00 29.96 7.81
CA LYS A 329 -6.47 31.09 8.59
C LYS A 329 -7.60 31.80 9.35
N GLU A 330 -8.74 32.04 8.72
CA GLU A 330 -9.91 32.65 9.35
C GLU A 330 -10.43 31.82 10.53
N GLN A 331 -10.55 30.49 10.35
CA GLN A 331 -11.05 29.60 11.40
C GLN A 331 -10.09 29.50 12.60
N SER A 332 -8.78 29.54 12.33
CA SER A 332 -7.74 29.42 13.36
C SER A 332 -7.63 30.64 14.28
N GLN A 333 -8.04 31.83 13.83
CA GLN A 333 -7.95 33.07 14.62
C GLN A 333 -8.85 33.08 15.88
N SER A 334 -9.83 32.18 15.94
CA SER A 334 -10.83 32.13 17.01
C SER A 334 -10.49 31.20 18.18
N LEU A 335 -9.36 30.47 18.12
CA LEU A 335 -9.05 29.38 19.07
C LEU A 335 -7.62 29.44 19.63
N SER A 336 -7.45 28.90 20.83
CA SER A 336 -6.15 28.74 21.48
C SER A 336 -5.29 27.69 20.75
N ALA A 337 -4.06 28.05 20.37
CA ALA A 337 -3.13 27.17 19.64
C ALA A 337 -2.71 25.90 20.41
N LYS A 338 -2.99 25.81 21.73
CA LYS A 338 -2.64 24.66 22.56
C LYS A 338 -3.66 23.51 22.49
N ASP A 339 -4.85 23.75 21.94
CA ASP A 339 -5.90 22.74 21.90
C ASP A 339 -5.72 21.81 20.69
N ARG A 340 -5.74 20.49 20.91
CA ARG A 340 -5.65 19.49 19.82
C ARG A 340 -6.75 19.68 18.78
N TYR A 341 -7.94 20.07 19.22
CA TYR A 341 -9.05 20.40 18.34
C TYR A 341 -8.75 21.62 17.47
N ALA A 342 -8.14 22.67 18.03
CA ALA A 342 -7.73 23.86 17.28
C ALA A 342 -6.69 23.52 16.21
N GLN A 343 -5.66 22.73 16.57
CA GLN A 343 -4.64 22.26 15.62
C GLN A 343 -5.22 21.41 14.48
N ARG A 344 -6.26 20.62 14.79
CA ARG A 344 -6.97 19.82 13.80
C ARG A 344 -7.68 20.71 12.79
N ILE A 345 -8.43 21.72 13.24
CA ILE A 345 -9.19 22.57 12.33
C ILE A 345 -8.31 23.61 11.60
N SER A 346 -7.14 23.96 12.14
CA SER A 346 -6.21 24.85 11.43
C SER A 346 -5.53 24.20 10.22
N HIS A 347 -5.51 22.86 10.19
CA HIS A 347 -4.85 22.07 9.15
C HIS A 347 -5.75 21.91 7.91
N ILE A 348 -5.19 22.15 6.72
CA ILE A 348 -5.95 22.07 5.45
C ILE A 348 -6.60 20.70 5.22
N GLY A 349 -5.98 19.64 5.73
CA GLY A 349 -6.47 18.28 5.58
C GLY A 349 -7.85 18.07 6.21
N TYR A 350 -8.20 18.83 7.25
CA TYR A 350 -9.52 18.75 7.89
C TYR A 350 -10.64 19.11 6.91
N TYR A 351 -10.44 20.16 6.10
CA TYR A 351 -11.41 20.63 5.11
C TYR A 351 -11.34 19.88 3.78
N LEU A 352 -10.22 19.22 3.47
CA LEU A 352 -10.09 18.41 2.26
C LEU A 352 -10.59 16.98 2.45
N ILE A 353 -10.14 16.33 3.52
CA ILE A 353 -10.31 14.89 3.71
C ILE A 353 -11.12 14.48 4.94
N ASP A 354 -11.55 15.42 5.78
CA ASP A 354 -12.24 15.13 7.04
C ASP A 354 -13.63 15.82 7.12
N GLU A 355 -14.14 16.08 8.31
CA GLU A 355 -15.49 16.65 8.53
C GLU A 355 -15.67 18.08 8.02
N GLY A 356 -14.60 18.88 7.97
CA GLY A 356 -14.63 20.25 7.47
C GLY A 356 -15.00 20.37 5.99
N ARG A 357 -15.01 19.26 5.23
CA ARG A 357 -15.36 19.23 3.79
C ARG A 357 -16.66 19.94 3.47
N GLY A 358 -17.69 19.77 4.31
CA GLY A 358 -19.00 20.38 4.08
C GLY A 358 -19.02 21.88 4.34
N GLU A 359 -18.19 22.36 5.27
CA GLU A 359 -18.03 23.79 5.56
C GLU A 359 -17.30 24.50 4.42
N PHE A 360 -16.16 23.95 4.00
CA PHE A 360 -15.40 24.51 2.89
C PHE A 360 -16.15 24.38 1.55
N GLY A 361 -16.90 23.29 1.33
CA GLY A 361 -17.76 23.17 0.16
C GLY A 361 -18.81 24.29 0.07
N ARG A 362 -19.37 24.72 1.21
CA ARG A 362 -20.34 25.82 1.29
C ARG A 362 -19.69 27.17 0.99
N SER A 363 -18.47 27.43 1.45
CA SER A 363 -17.76 28.68 1.12
C SER A 363 -17.44 28.79 -0.38
N LEU A 364 -17.38 27.66 -1.09
CA LEU A 364 -17.25 27.59 -2.54
C LEU A 364 -18.58 27.58 -3.32
N SER A 365 -19.71 27.82 -2.67
CA SER A 365 -21.07 27.79 -3.25
C SER A 365 -21.49 26.44 -3.85
N LEU A 366 -20.94 25.32 -3.34
CA LEU A 366 -21.36 23.98 -3.74
C LEU A 366 -22.52 23.49 -2.84
N SER A 367 -23.76 23.60 -3.33
CA SER A 367 -24.96 23.14 -2.59
C SER A 367 -24.99 21.61 -2.38
N GLU A 368 -24.43 20.84 -3.32
CA GLU A 368 -24.39 19.37 -3.29
C GLU A 368 -23.36 18.79 -2.31
N MET A 369 -22.42 19.57 -1.79
CA MET A 369 -21.45 19.08 -0.78
C MET A 369 -21.95 19.22 0.67
N SER A 370 -23.25 19.48 0.84
CA SER A 370 -23.94 19.63 2.12
C SER A 370 -23.97 18.37 3.00
N SER A 371 -23.58 17.20 2.48
CA SER A 371 -23.44 15.97 3.26
C SER A 371 -22.20 15.92 4.17
N GLY A 372 -21.27 16.88 4.08
CA GLY A 372 -20.06 16.89 4.92
C GLY A 372 -20.28 17.30 6.39
N ALA A 373 -21.34 18.05 6.71
CA ALA A 373 -21.57 18.62 8.04
C ALA A 373 -22.18 17.64 9.06
N TYR A 374 -22.31 16.35 8.70
CA TYR A 374 -23.05 15.35 9.47
C TYR A 374 -22.19 14.14 9.83
N GLY A 375 -20.88 14.27 10.04
CA GLY A 375 -19.99 13.12 10.24
C GLY A 375 -20.45 12.13 11.33
N GLU A 376 -20.98 12.59 12.46
CA GLU A 376 -21.55 11.70 13.49
C GLU A 376 -22.91 11.11 13.08
N LYS A 377 -23.84 11.93 12.57
CA LYS A 377 -25.18 11.46 12.13
C LYS A 377 -25.12 10.53 10.92
N LEU A 378 -24.16 10.73 10.01
CA LEU A 378 -23.88 9.84 8.88
C LEU A 378 -23.24 8.55 9.36
N SER A 379 -22.32 8.57 10.34
CA SER A 379 -21.76 7.33 10.89
C SER A 379 -22.83 6.48 11.59
N GLU A 380 -23.75 7.10 12.35
CA GLU A 380 -24.86 6.41 13.00
C GLU A 380 -25.89 5.90 11.97
N SER A 381 -26.19 6.69 10.94
CA SER A 381 -27.08 6.27 9.84
C SER A 381 -26.45 5.15 9.00
N SER A 382 -25.15 5.24 8.71
CA SER A 382 -24.40 4.19 8.00
C SER A 382 -24.32 2.91 8.81
N PHE A 383 -24.16 3.01 10.14
CA PHE A 383 -24.18 1.84 11.02
C PHE A 383 -25.58 1.22 11.07
N ALA A 384 -26.62 2.03 11.17
CA ALA A 384 -28.01 1.55 11.12
C ALA A 384 -28.32 0.86 9.79
N LEU A 385 -27.87 1.40 8.65
CA LEU A 385 -28.02 0.77 7.32
C LEU A 385 -27.23 -0.53 7.21
N TYR A 386 -25.98 -0.55 7.69
CA TYR A 386 -25.14 -1.74 7.71
C TYR A 386 -25.78 -2.87 8.53
N LEU A 387 -26.19 -2.56 9.77
CA LEU A 387 -26.80 -3.52 10.68
C LEU A 387 -28.19 -3.96 10.20
N SER A 388 -29.01 -3.05 9.70
CA SER A 388 -30.33 -3.41 9.15
C SER A 388 -30.21 -4.30 7.92
N GLY A 389 -29.21 -4.08 7.05
CA GLY A 389 -28.92 -5.00 5.94
C GLY A 389 -28.65 -6.42 6.43
N ILE A 390 -27.81 -6.59 7.45
CA ILE A 390 -27.50 -7.90 8.04
C ILE A 390 -28.76 -8.53 8.66
N ILE A 391 -29.51 -7.77 9.45
CA ILE A 391 -30.72 -8.25 10.13
C ILE A 391 -31.79 -8.64 9.10
N LEU A 392 -32.05 -7.81 8.09
CA LEU A 392 -33.08 -8.08 7.07
C LEU A 392 -32.78 -9.34 6.27
N ILE A 393 -31.53 -9.54 5.83
CA ILE A 393 -31.14 -10.74 5.10
C ILE A 393 -31.25 -11.98 6.00
N THR A 394 -30.81 -11.88 7.25
CA THR A 394 -30.90 -12.96 8.24
C THR A 394 -32.36 -13.36 8.49
N LEU A 395 -33.24 -12.38 8.71
CA LEU A 395 -34.66 -12.60 8.93
C LEU A 395 -35.35 -13.16 7.69
N ALA A 396 -35.01 -12.68 6.49
CA ALA A 396 -35.57 -13.19 5.24
C ALA A 396 -35.25 -14.69 5.05
N ILE A 397 -33.98 -15.09 5.22
CA ILE A 397 -33.58 -16.50 5.11
C ILE A 397 -34.23 -17.35 6.21
N SER A 398 -34.31 -16.82 7.43
CA SER A 398 -34.95 -17.52 8.56
C SER A 398 -36.46 -17.67 8.37
N ALA A 399 -37.13 -16.68 7.78
CA ALA A 399 -38.54 -16.73 7.44
C ALA A 399 -38.81 -17.75 6.33
N MET A 400 -37.95 -17.83 5.30
CA MET A 400 -38.05 -18.87 4.27
C MET A 400 -37.91 -20.28 4.87
N ALA A 401 -36.98 -20.48 5.81
CA ALA A 401 -36.84 -21.73 6.55
C ALA A 401 -38.08 -22.04 7.41
N TRP A 402 -38.63 -21.02 8.07
CA TRP A 402 -39.85 -21.13 8.89
C TRP A 402 -41.05 -21.55 8.05
N ASP A 403 -41.28 -20.89 6.91
CA ASP A 403 -42.39 -21.20 6.00
C ASP A 403 -42.25 -22.60 5.40
N TRP A 404 -41.02 -23.01 5.06
CA TRP A 404 -40.74 -24.38 4.61
C TRP A 404 -41.16 -25.41 5.67
N MET A 405 -40.72 -25.23 6.91
CA MET A 405 -41.06 -26.13 8.02
C MET A 405 -42.58 -26.23 8.23
N ARG A 406 -43.30 -25.11 8.13
CA ARG A 406 -44.76 -25.08 8.25
C ARG A 406 -45.48 -25.78 7.09
N ILE A 407 -45.06 -25.54 5.84
CA ILE A 407 -45.68 -26.15 4.66
C ILE A 407 -45.59 -27.68 4.70
N TYR A 408 -44.47 -28.21 5.21
CA TYR A 408 -44.23 -29.64 5.33
C TYR A 408 -44.69 -30.24 6.68
N GLY A 409 -45.49 -29.50 7.46
CA GLY A 409 -46.19 -30.03 8.63
C GLY A 409 -45.33 -30.24 9.88
N ALA A 410 -44.22 -29.53 10.03
CA ALA A 410 -43.41 -29.59 11.27
C ALA A 410 -44.15 -29.00 12.48
N GLU A 411 -43.84 -29.50 13.67
CA GLU A 411 -44.38 -28.95 14.92
C GLU A 411 -43.81 -27.54 15.20
N GLU A 412 -44.51 -26.74 16.01
CA GLU A 412 -44.12 -25.33 16.26
C GLU A 412 -42.75 -25.21 16.93
N TRP A 413 -42.43 -26.08 17.88
CA TRP A 413 -41.13 -26.06 18.56
C TRP A 413 -39.98 -26.51 17.63
N GLN A 414 -40.26 -27.45 16.71
CA GLN A 414 -39.29 -27.90 15.70
C GLN A 414 -38.99 -26.77 14.72
N THR A 415 -40.03 -26.07 14.28
CA THR A 415 -39.95 -24.89 13.43
C THR A 415 -39.12 -23.79 14.11
N ALA A 416 -39.39 -23.50 15.38
CA ALA A 416 -38.66 -22.50 16.15
C ALA A 416 -37.17 -22.86 16.33
N LEU A 417 -36.87 -24.12 16.67
CA LEU A 417 -35.49 -24.61 16.81
C LEU A 417 -34.70 -24.44 15.51
N VAL A 418 -35.25 -24.92 14.38
CA VAL A 418 -34.60 -24.84 13.08
C VAL A 418 -34.43 -23.39 12.64
N ALA A 419 -35.44 -22.54 12.84
CA ALA A 419 -35.36 -21.11 12.51
C ALA A 419 -34.26 -20.38 13.29
N ILE A 420 -34.06 -20.69 14.58
CA ILE A 420 -32.98 -20.12 15.39
C ILE A 420 -31.60 -20.58 14.87
N LEU A 421 -31.45 -21.87 14.57
CA LEU A 421 -30.20 -22.42 14.03
C LEU A 421 -29.88 -21.82 12.64
N VAL A 422 -30.89 -21.71 11.78
CA VAL A 422 -30.78 -21.05 10.47
C VAL A 422 -30.43 -19.58 10.64
N ALA A 423 -31.05 -18.86 11.58
CA ALA A 423 -30.72 -17.45 11.84
C ALA A 423 -29.24 -17.28 12.21
N MET A 424 -28.67 -18.19 13.00
CA MET A 424 -27.25 -18.12 13.35
C MET A 424 -26.35 -18.31 12.11
N VAL A 425 -26.61 -19.33 11.29
CA VAL A 425 -25.82 -19.59 10.06
C VAL A 425 -26.04 -18.51 9.01
N ALA A 426 -27.29 -18.07 8.81
CA ALA A 426 -27.66 -17.02 7.88
C ALA A 426 -27.07 -15.67 8.26
N SER A 427 -26.90 -15.37 9.55
CA SER A 427 -26.24 -14.14 10.01
C SER A 427 -24.79 -14.03 9.55
N ASP A 428 -24.09 -15.17 9.45
CA ASP A 428 -22.70 -15.20 8.99
C ASP A 428 -22.60 -14.92 7.50
N PHE A 429 -23.46 -15.59 6.73
CA PHE A 429 -23.64 -15.32 5.30
C PHE A 429 -24.02 -13.86 5.05
N ALA A 430 -25.01 -13.33 5.77
CA ALA A 430 -25.48 -11.95 5.64
C ALA A 430 -24.35 -10.95 5.93
N THR A 431 -23.54 -11.19 6.96
CA THR A 431 -22.38 -10.35 7.31
C THR A 431 -21.36 -10.34 6.17
N HIS A 432 -20.99 -11.51 5.64
CA HIS A 432 -20.06 -11.62 4.51
C HIS A 432 -20.58 -10.95 3.24
N LEU A 433 -21.86 -11.14 2.91
CA LEU A 433 -22.50 -10.53 1.74
C LEU A 433 -22.54 -9.00 1.86
N VAL A 434 -22.98 -8.46 3.01
CA VAL A 434 -23.02 -7.01 3.23
C VAL A 434 -21.61 -6.42 3.19
N GLN A 435 -20.62 -7.05 3.82
CA GLN A 435 -19.23 -6.58 3.76
C GLN A 435 -18.68 -6.60 2.31
N TRP A 436 -18.98 -7.64 1.53
CA TRP A 436 -18.59 -7.71 0.12
C TRP A 436 -19.24 -6.62 -0.74
N ILE A 437 -20.50 -6.25 -0.46
CA ILE A 437 -21.16 -5.11 -1.12
C ILE A 437 -20.50 -3.79 -0.70
N VAL A 438 -20.27 -3.59 0.59
CA VAL A 438 -19.69 -2.35 1.12
C VAL A 438 -18.30 -2.09 0.55
N THR A 439 -17.43 -3.10 0.50
CA THR A 439 -16.07 -2.98 -0.06
C THR A 439 -16.03 -2.64 -1.56
N ARG A 440 -17.15 -2.84 -2.29
CA ARG A 440 -17.30 -2.40 -3.69
C ARG A 440 -17.83 -0.98 -3.83
N LEU A 441 -18.59 -0.50 -2.84
CA LEU A 441 -19.22 0.83 -2.85
C LEU A 441 -18.35 1.89 -2.18
N VAL A 442 -17.54 1.50 -1.20
CA VAL A 442 -16.72 2.41 -0.39
C VAL A 442 -15.25 2.24 -0.75
N GLN A 443 -14.59 3.35 -1.06
CA GLN A 443 -13.15 3.36 -1.34
C GLN A 443 -12.34 3.34 -0.04
N PRO A 444 -11.20 2.61 0.00
CA PRO A 444 -10.28 2.63 1.12
C PRO A 444 -9.83 4.05 1.48
N LYS A 445 -9.80 4.37 2.78
CA LYS A 445 -9.36 5.67 3.28
C LYS A 445 -8.07 5.52 4.09
N PRO A 446 -6.89 5.61 3.46
CA PRO A 446 -5.63 5.58 4.22
C PRO A 446 -5.59 6.74 5.21
N LEU A 447 -4.94 6.53 6.36
CA LEU A 447 -4.73 7.58 7.35
C LEU A 447 -3.63 8.53 6.88
N PRO A 448 -3.80 9.86 7.04
CA PRO A 448 -2.79 10.84 6.67
C PRO A 448 -1.55 10.74 7.57
N LYS A 449 -0.36 11.06 7.04
CA LYS A 449 0.91 10.81 7.72
C LYS A 449 1.89 11.97 7.54
N LEU A 450 2.72 12.17 8.57
CA LEU A 450 3.93 12.97 8.47
C LEU A 450 5.06 12.14 7.85
N ASP A 451 5.94 12.83 7.14
CA ASP A 451 7.15 12.28 6.53
C ASP A 451 8.29 12.28 7.56
N PHE A 452 8.65 11.09 8.03
CA PHE A 452 9.80 10.85 8.90
C PHE A 452 10.86 9.98 8.23
N GLU A 453 10.95 9.97 6.89
CA GLU A 453 11.97 9.18 6.18
C GLU A 453 13.40 9.54 6.63
N LEU A 454 13.66 10.84 6.86
CA LEU A 454 14.96 11.36 7.33
C LEU A 454 15.22 11.20 8.84
N GLY A 455 14.22 10.74 9.61
CA GLY A 455 14.36 10.46 11.03
C GLY A 455 13.20 10.97 11.88
N VAL A 456 13.01 10.35 13.05
CA VAL A 456 11.94 10.72 13.99
C VAL A 456 12.33 11.95 14.80
N PRO A 457 11.46 12.98 14.95
CA PRO A 457 11.72 14.13 15.81
C PRO A 457 11.79 13.77 17.31
N ASP A 458 12.51 14.56 18.11
CA ASP A 458 12.70 14.30 19.55
C ASP A 458 11.34 14.31 20.32
N GLU A 459 10.39 15.14 19.88
CA GLU A 459 9.02 15.20 20.41
C GLU A 459 8.17 13.94 20.13
N CYS A 460 8.62 13.07 19.23
CA CYS A 460 7.97 11.82 18.84
C CYS A 460 8.76 10.59 19.29
N THR A 461 9.63 10.73 20.31
CA THR A 461 10.40 9.63 20.87
C THR A 461 9.50 8.43 21.18
N THR A 462 9.89 7.26 20.68
CA THR A 462 9.05 6.05 20.68
C THR A 462 9.81 4.85 21.23
N VAL A 463 9.11 4.00 22.00
CA VAL A 463 9.66 2.71 22.46
C VAL A 463 8.95 1.57 21.75
N VAL A 464 9.69 0.74 21.03
CA VAL A 464 9.23 -0.56 20.53
C VAL A 464 9.38 -1.59 21.64
N THR A 465 8.25 -2.03 22.17
CA THR A 465 8.17 -3.03 23.24
C THR A 465 7.79 -4.41 22.68
N VAL A 466 8.58 -5.43 22.99
CA VAL A 466 8.26 -6.84 22.70
C VAL A 466 7.82 -7.51 23.99
N GLN A 467 6.60 -8.02 24.01
CA GLN A 467 6.04 -8.70 25.18
C GLN A 467 6.32 -10.20 25.14
N THR A 468 6.93 -10.74 26.20
CA THR A 468 7.30 -12.16 26.24
C THR A 468 7.16 -12.81 27.62
N ILE A 469 7.05 -14.15 27.63
CA ILE A 469 7.34 -14.97 28.81
C ILE A 469 8.64 -15.73 28.50
N VAL A 470 9.62 -15.61 29.38
CA VAL A 470 10.91 -16.28 29.24
C VAL A 470 10.84 -17.63 29.96
N SER A 471 11.08 -18.72 29.21
CA SER A 471 11.12 -20.08 29.74
C SER A 471 12.53 -20.50 30.16
N ASP A 472 13.53 -20.16 29.34
CA ASP A 472 14.90 -20.64 29.44
C ASP A 472 15.89 -19.69 28.73
N ARG A 473 17.19 -20.01 28.83
CA ARG A 473 18.27 -19.21 28.25
C ARG A 473 18.24 -19.18 26.72
N GLU A 474 17.97 -20.30 26.07
CA GLU A 474 17.95 -20.37 24.60
C GLU A 474 16.80 -19.54 24.01
N ALA A 475 15.64 -19.57 24.65
CA ALA A 475 14.51 -18.73 24.30
C ALA A 475 14.85 -17.25 24.45
N LEU A 476 15.55 -16.88 25.53
CA LEU A 476 16.02 -15.52 25.76
C LEU A 476 17.04 -15.07 24.68
N ASP A 477 17.98 -15.93 24.30
CA ASP A 477 18.96 -15.65 23.23
C ASP A 477 18.26 -15.35 21.90
N ARG A 478 17.28 -16.18 21.52
CA ARG A 478 16.47 -15.97 20.30
C ARG A 478 15.66 -14.66 20.37
N LEU A 479 15.09 -14.34 21.52
CA LEU A 479 14.33 -13.10 21.71
C LEU A 479 15.20 -11.86 21.57
N ILE A 480 16.42 -11.88 22.12
CA ILE A 480 17.35 -10.76 22.02
C ILE A 480 17.92 -10.62 20.60
N ALA A 481 18.25 -11.74 19.94
CA ALA A 481 18.64 -11.72 18.52
C ALA A 481 17.51 -11.15 17.65
N ALA A 482 16.25 -11.52 17.90
CA ALA A 482 15.11 -10.95 17.21
C ALA A 482 14.89 -9.46 17.54
N LEU A 483 15.24 -9.00 18.75
CA LEU A 483 15.21 -7.57 19.11
C LEU A 483 16.25 -6.79 18.30
N GLU A 484 17.46 -7.34 18.14
CA GLU A 484 18.53 -6.78 17.31
C GLU A 484 18.11 -6.66 15.83
N ILE A 485 17.45 -7.66 15.26
CA ILE A 485 16.93 -7.60 13.88
C ILE A 485 15.91 -6.45 13.72
N ARG A 486 15.00 -6.29 14.70
CA ARG A 486 14.01 -5.19 14.68
C ARG A 486 14.69 -3.81 14.76
N PHE A 487 15.76 -3.71 15.53
CA PHE A 487 16.60 -2.52 15.60
C PHE A 487 17.26 -2.22 14.25
N ILE A 488 17.94 -3.19 13.64
CA ILE A 488 18.63 -2.99 12.34
C ILE A 488 17.66 -2.50 11.26
N GLY A 489 16.43 -3.04 11.22
CA GLY A 489 15.42 -2.59 10.27
C GLY A 489 14.84 -1.20 10.56
N ASN A 490 14.94 -0.70 11.79
CA ASN A 490 14.28 0.54 12.23
C ASN A 490 15.23 1.41 13.05
N ASP A 491 16.50 1.48 12.63
CA ASP A 491 17.54 2.23 13.34
C ASP A 491 17.25 3.73 13.27
N ASP A 492 17.02 4.35 14.42
CA ASP A 492 16.79 5.79 14.58
C ASP A 492 17.25 6.21 15.98
N LYS A 493 17.68 7.46 16.13
CA LYS A 493 18.11 8.00 17.43
C LYS A 493 16.97 8.10 18.45
N ASN A 494 15.74 8.26 17.95
CA ASN A 494 14.54 8.49 18.77
C ASN A 494 13.61 7.27 18.83
N ILE A 495 14.10 6.10 18.39
CA ILE A 495 13.42 4.82 18.53
C ILE A 495 14.24 3.93 19.47
N MET A 496 13.62 3.53 20.57
CA MET A 496 14.18 2.62 21.58
C MET A 496 13.54 1.24 21.46
N PHE A 497 14.25 0.20 21.90
CA PHE A 497 13.82 -1.20 21.81
C PHE A 497 13.88 -1.85 23.19
N ALA A 498 12.72 -2.30 23.69
CA ALA A 498 12.58 -2.85 25.03
C ALA A 498 11.95 -4.26 24.99
N LEU A 499 12.57 -5.19 25.69
CA LEU A 499 11.97 -6.49 25.99
C LEU A 499 11.25 -6.43 27.33
N LEU A 500 9.93 -6.60 27.30
CA LEU A 500 9.09 -6.66 28.50
C LEU A 500 8.85 -8.13 28.88
N ALA A 501 9.65 -8.62 29.81
CA ALA A 501 9.76 -10.03 30.14
C ALA A 501 9.03 -10.40 31.44
N ASP A 502 8.25 -11.47 31.39
CA ASP A 502 7.76 -12.16 32.58
C ASP A 502 8.50 -13.49 32.74
N LEU A 503 8.65 -13.91 33.99
CA LEU A 503 9.02 -15.28 34.31
C LEU A 503 7.80 -16.20 34.18
N SER A 504 8.05 -17.47 33.88
CA SER A 504 6.99 -18.50 33.84
C SER A 504 6.29 -18.65 35.20
N ASP A 505 5.01 -18.99 35.19
CA ASP A 505 4.21 -19.21 36.41
C ASP A 505 4.83 -20.28 37.30
N ALA A 506 4.73 -20.10 38.62
CA ALA A 506 5.40 -20.98 39.58
C ALA A 506 4.57 -21.20 40.87
N SER A 507 5.00 -22.18 41.66
CA SER A 507 4.47 -22.45 43.01
C SER A 507 5.09 -21.55 44.09
N SER A 508 6.12 -20.76 43.76
CA SER A 508 6.78 -19.82 44.66
C SER A 508 7.13 -18.52 43.92
N GLU A 509 7.38 -17.44 44.67
CA GLU A 509 7.71 -16.14 44.10
C GLU A 509 9.00 -16.18 43.27
N ILE A 510 10.03 -16.86 43.78
CA ILE A 510 11.37 -16.93 43.21
C ILE A 510 11.79 -18.39 43.05
N LEU A 511 12.23 -18.76 41.86
CA LEU A 511 12.85 -20.04 41.55
C LEU A 511 14.38 -19.91 41.48
N PRO A 512 15.16 -20.98 41.75
CA PRO A 512 16.62 -20.93 41.75
C PRO A 512 17.25 -20.42 40.44
N GLY A 513 16.61 -20.68 39.30
CA GLY A 513 17.11 -20.28 37.97
C GLY A 513 16.83 -18.83 37.56
N ASP A 514 15.96 -18.11 38.28
CA ASP A 514 15.46 -16.80 37.84
C ASP A 514 16.57 -15.75 37.78
N ARG A 515 17.43 -15.68 38.80
CA ARG A 515 18.56 -14.75 38.85
C ARG A 515 19.55 -14.99 37.71
N GLY A 516 19.78 -16.26 37.37
CA GLY A 516 20.66 -16.63 36.26
C GLY A 516 20.14 -16.14 34.91
N LEU A 517 18.82 -16.22 34.68
CA LEU A 517 18.16 -15.70 33.48
C LEU A 517 18.22 -14.17 33.41
N MET A 518 17.93 -13.50 34.52
CA MET A 518 17.97 -12.05 34.65
C MET A 518 19.37 -11.47 34.41
N ASN A 519 20.41 -12.10 34.96
CA ASN A 519 21.80 -11.70 34.74
C ASN A 519 22.21 -11.90 33.27
N HIS A 520 21.88 -13.05 32.69
CA HIS A 520 22.15 -13.35 31.28
C HIS A 520 21.49 -12.34 30.34
N ALA A 521 20.23 -11.96 30.60
CA ALA A 521 19.54 -10.92 29.84
C ALA A 521 20.25 -9.56 29.95
N SER A 522 20.75 -9.23 31.14
CA SER A 522 21.47 -7.98 31.40
C SER A 522 22.79 -7.92 30.62
N GLU A 523 23.54 -9.01 30.62
CA GLU A 523 24.79 -9.14 29.85
C GLU A 523 24.53 -8.93 28.34
N LEU A 524 23.52 -9.59 27.78
CA LEU A 524 23.20 -9.51 26.36
C LEU A 524 22.69 -8.11 25.92
N ILE A 525 21.84 -7.46 26.73
CA ILE A 525 21.38 -6.09 26.44
C ILE A 525 22.52 -5.07 26.59
N ASN A 526 23.39 -5.23 27.59
CA ASN A 526 24.56 -4.37 27.73
C ASN A 526 25.53 -4.57 26.56
N ASP A 527 25.67 -5.79 26.05
CA ASP A 527 26.45 -6.05 24.84
C ASP A 527 25.89 -5.31 23.62
N LEU A 528 24.58 -5.38 23.38
CA LEU A 528 23.92 -4.62 22.32
C LEU A 528 24.14 -3.12 22.45
N ASN A 529 23.98 -2.56 23.66
CA ASN A 529 24.24 -1.14 23.91
C ASN A 529 25.72 -0.78 23.67
N ARG A 530 26.69 -1.64 24.03
CA ARG A 530 28.11 -1.42 23.71
C ARG A 530 28.41 -1.49 22.21
N ARG A 531 27.70 -2.32 21.44
CA ARG A 531 27.90 -2.45 20.00
C ARG A 531 27.29 -1.28 19.21
N TYR A 532 26.12 -0.78 19.63
CA TYR A 532 25.31 0.16 18.84
C TYR A 532 25.11 1.56 19.45
N CYS A 533 25.53 1.78 20.70
CA CYS A 533 25.27 3.02 21.45
C CYS A 533 26.53 3.55 22.19
N GLN A 534 27.72 3.42 21.61
CA GLN A 534 28.96 3.90 22.27
C GLN A 534 28.94 5.41 22.55
N ASP A 535 28.45 6.20 21.59
CA ASP A 535 28.39 7.67 21.65
C ASP A 535 26.96 8.21 21.77
N SER A 536 25.98 7.35 22.10
CA SER A 536 24.56 7.73 22.16
C SER A 536 23.87 7.16 23.40
N PRO A 537 22.74 7.75 23.84
CA PRO A 537 21.96 7.18 24.94
C PRO A 537 21.61 5.72 24.68
N THR A 538 21.52 4.90 25.73
CA THR A 538 21.13 3.49 25.62
C THR A 538 19.82 3.35 24.85
N ARG A 539 19.78 2.48 23.84
CA ARG A 539 18.58 2.22 23.03
C ARG A 539 17.98 0.84 23.25
N PHE A 540 18.73 -0.08 23.85
CA PHE A 540 18.25 -1.42 24.17
C PHE A 540 17.95 -1.55 25.67
N PHE A 541 16.80 -2.14 25.97
CA PHE A 541 16.31 -2.30 27.33
C PHE A 541 15.75 -3.71 27.54
N VAL A 542 15.91 -4.23 28.74
CA VAL A 542 15.12 -5.37 29.23
C VAL A 542 14.56 -5.03 30.60
N LEU A 543 13.28 -5.34 30.77
CA LEU A 543 12.57 -5.14 32.01
C LEU A 543 11.93 -6.47 32.44
N PHE A 544 12.31 -6.98 33.61
CA PHE A 544 11.67 -8.16 34.21
C PHE A 544 10.71 -7.76 35.31
N ARG A 545 9.58 -8.46 35.36
CA ARG A 545 8.63 -8.38 36.48
C ARG A 545 8.82 -9.55 37.44
N ARG A 546 8.68 -9.27 38.74
CA ARG A 546 8.56 -10.31 39.76
C ARG A 546 7.20 -11.01 39.68
N ARG A 547 7.13 -12.26 40.13
CA ARG A 547 5.86 -12.96 40.30
C ARG A 547 5.14 -12.40 41.53
N LEU A 548 3.82 -12.29 41.47
CA LEU A 548 2.96 -11.95 42.61
C LEU A 548 2.01 -13.10 42.87
N TRP A 549 1.64 -13.30 44.13
CA TRP A 549 0.62 -14.29 44.48
C TRP A 549 -0.73 -13.84 43.92
N ASN A 550 -1.35 -14.69 43.11
CA ASN A 550 -2.68 -14.46 42.58
C ASN A 550 -3.66 -15.44 43.23
N GLU A 551 -4.52 -14.94 44.12
CA GLU A 551 -5.52 -15.76 44.82
C GLU A 551 -6.53 -16.43 43.87
N LYS A 552 -6.89 -15.77 42.77
CA LYS A 552 -7.87 -16.26 41.79
C LYS A 552 -7.33 -17.37 40.90
N GLU A 553 -6.00 -17.41 40.74
CA GLU A 553 -5.28 -18.43 39.97
C GLU A 553 -4.58 -19.46 40.87
N SER A 554 -4.46 -19.19 42.17
CA SER A 554 -3.75 -20.00 43.16
C SER A 554 -2.29 -20.30 42.76
N ARG A 555 -1.62 -19.33 42.15
CA ARG A 555 -0.25 -19.43 41.63
C ARG A 555 0.50 -18.11 41.75
N TRP A 556 1.83 -18.20 41.76
CA TRP A 556 2.71 -17.04 41.60
C TRP A 556 2.90 -16.74 40.13
N MET A 557 2.47 -15.57 39.69
CA MET A 557 2.49 -15.15 38.29
C MET A 557 2.64 -13.64 38.16
N ALA A 558 3.03 -13.16 36.98
CA ALA A 558 3.12 -11.73 36.72
C ALA A 558 1.71 -11.08 36.72
N TYR A 559 1.62 -9.86 37.30
CA TYR A 559 0.37 -9.12 37.42
C TYR A 559 -0.32 -8.95 36.05
N GLU A 560 -1.58 -9.35 35.95
CA GLU A 560 -2.46 -9.08 34.81
C GLU A 560 -1.90 -9.45 33.41
N ARG A 561 -0.98 -10.42 33.35
CA ARG A 561 -0.40 -10.94 32.09
C ARG A 561 0.07 -9.80 31.17
N LYS A 562 -0.35 -9.81 29.90
CA LYS A 562 -0.02 -8.81 28.88
C LYS A 562 -0.59 -7.42 29.21
N ARG A 563 -1.84 -7.33 29.67
CA ARG A 563 -2.47 -6.05 30.04
C ARG A 563 -1.70 -5.35 31.17
N GLY A 564 -1.38 -6.10 32.23
CA GLY A 564 -0.60 -5.58 33.35
C GLY A 564 0.80 -5.14 32.95
N LYS A 565 1.43 -5.87 32.02
CA LYS A 565 2.76 -5.53 31.49
C LYS A 565 2.78 -4.16 30.84
N ILE A 566 1.80 -3.90 29.97
CA ILE A 566 1.67 -2.61 29.29
C ILE A 566 1.32 -1.50 30.30
N SER A 567 0.34 -1.72 31.17
CA SER A 567 -0.12 -0.71 32.13
C SER A 567 0.96 -0.33 33.14
N GLU A 568 1.66 -1.31 33.72
CA GLU A 568 2.79 -1.04 34.62
C GLU A 568 3.93 -0.35 33.88
N PHE A 569 4.19 -0.71 32.62
CA PHE A 569 5.23 -0.08 31.82
C PHE A 569 4.91 1.40 31.59
N ASN A 570 3.70 1.73 31.16
CA ASN A 570 3.27 3.11 30.95
C ASN A 570 3.34 3.93 32.25
N ARG A 571 2.93 3.35 33.38
CA ARG A 571 3.06 3.98 34.70
C ARG A 571 4.52 4.23 35.09
N LEU A 572 5.40 3.26 34.84
CA LEU A 572 6.85 3.37 35.09
C LEU A 572 7.47 4.51 34.27
N LEU A 573 7.08 4.65 33.00
CA LEU A 573 7.50 5.74 32.12
C LEU A 573 7.03 7.13 32.57
N ARG A 574 6.01 7.19 33.44
CA ARG A 574 5.53 8.42 34.08
C ARG A 574 5.94 8.55 35.55
N GLY A 575 6.89 7.74 36.00
CA GLY A 575 7.56 7.89 37.29
C GLY A 575 6.95 7.10 38.44
N ALA A 576 6.01 6.19 38.17
CA ALA A 576 5.50 5.28 39.20
C ALA A 576 6.62 4.39 39.75
N ALA A 577 6.73 4.31 41.08
CA ALA A 577 7.72 3.50 41.78
C ALA A 577 7.15 2.18 42.34
N ASP A 578 5.83 2.01 42.29
CA ASP A 578 5.07 0.90 42.86
C ASP A 578 4.77 -0.23 41.86
N THR A 579 5.54 -0.32 40.77
CA THR A 579 5.40 -1.38 39.76
C THR A 579 6.11 -2.68 40.17
N SER A 580 5.75 -3.79 39.56
CA SER A 580 6.38 -5.09 39.77
C SER A 580 7.69 -5.31 38.99
N PHE A 581 8.14 -4.33 38.20
CA PHE A 581 9.44 -4.38 37.53
C PHE A 581 10.58 -4.34 38.55
N ASN A 582 11.31 -5.45 38.68
CA ASN A 582 12.37 -5.61 39.67
C ASN A 582 13.79 -5.61 39.06
N LEU A 583 13.91 -5.78 37.75
CA LEU A 583 15.14 -5.57 37.00
C LEU A 583 14.83 -4.67 35.80
N ILE A 584 15.60 -3.60 35.66
CA ILE A 584 15.56 -2.68 34.53
C ILE A 584 17.00 -2.49 34.07
N VAL A 585 17.29 -2.85 32.83
CA VAL A 585 18.61 -2.66 32.22
C VAL A 585 18.50 -1.53 31.20
N GLY A 586 19.44 -0.58 31.27
CA GLY A 586 19.44 0.67 30.50
C GLY A 586 18.96 1.88 31.32
N SER A 587 19.05 3.09 30.72
CA SER A 587 18.65 4.33 31.40
C SER A 587 17.12 4.51 31.46
N LEU A 588 16.54 4.44 32.67
CA LEU A 588 15.12 4.75 32.89
C LEU A 588 14.77 6.20 32.52
N GLU A 589 15.72 7.14 32.65
CA GLU A 589 15.51 8.53 32.24
C GLU A 589 15.31 8.68 30.73
N ALA A 590 16.00 7.87 29.92
CA ALA A 590 15.80 7.83 28.48
C ALA A 590 14.39 7.33 28.13
N LEU A 591 13.95 6.24 28.77
CA LEU A 591 12.63 5.68 28.57
C LEU A 591 11.49 6.67 28.92
N ARG A 592 11.67 7.49 29.97
CA ARG A 592 10.67 8.50 30.38
C ARG A 592 10.39 9.58 29.33
N ARG A 593 11.30 9.77 28.35
CA ARG A 593 11.10 10.71 27.24
C ARG A 593 10.11 10.21 26.19
N ALA A 594 9.72 8.94 26.25
CA ALA A 594 8.81 8.36 25.28
C ALA A 594 7.42 9.02 25.31
N LYS A 595 6.95 9.39 24.12
CA LYS A 595 5.59 9.84 23.85
C LYS A 595 4.72 8.70 23.32
N TYR A 596 5.29 7.88 22.46
CA TYR A 596 4.61 6.74 21.84
C TYR A 596 5.23 5.41 22.23
N VAL A 597 4.42 4.36 22.18
CA VAL A 597 4.87 2.98 22.38
C VAL A 597 4.34 2.13 21.23
N ILE A 598 5.22 1.34 20.61
CA ILE A 598 4.85 0.30 19.66
C ILE A 598 4.86 -1.04 20.40
N THR A 599 3.72 -1.69 20.53
CA THR A 599 3.62 -3.01 21.17
C THR A 599 3.60 -4.13 20.14
N LEU A 600 4.42 -5.14 20.37
CA LEU A 600 4.60 -6.33 19.53
C LEU A 600 4.55 -7.59 20.39
N ASP A 601 4.06 -8.68 19.79
CA ASP A 601 4.24 -10.02 20.35
C ASP A 601 5.65 -10.54 20.02
N SER A 602 6.09 -11.59 20.72
CA SER A 602 7.40 -12.20 20.49
C SER A 602 7.60 -12.73 19.05
N ASP A 603 6.51 -13.21 18.43
CA ASP A 603 6.44 -13.75 17.08
C ASP A 603 6.15 -12.68 16.00
N THR A 604 5.97 -11.42 16.38
CA THR A 604 5.70 -10.34 15.42
C THR A 604 6.98 -9.75 14.87
N GLN A 605 7.12 -9.79 13.55
CA GLN A 605 8.19 -9.12 12.83
C GLN A 605 7.79 -7.68 12.53
N LEU A 606 8.76 -6.77 12.67
CA LEU A 606 8.65 -5.35 12.34
C LEU A 606 9.53 -5.07 11.12
N PRO A 607 8.97 -5.01 9.90
CA PRO A 607 9.74 -4.78 8.70
C PRO A 607 10.49 -3.44 8.71
N PRO A 608 11.51 -3.27 7.83
CA PRO A 608 12.28 -2.04 7.80
C PRO A 608 11.44 -0.79 7.50
N GLY A 609 11.69 0.29 8.25
CA GLY A 609 10.99 1.57 8.13
C GLY A 609 9.53 1.60 8.61
N SER A 610 8.96 0.46 9.03
CA SER A 610 7.57 0.39 9.52
C SER A 610 7.35 1.23 10.78
N ALA A 611 8.33 1.31 11.69
CA ALA A 611 8.22 2.12 12.90
C ALA A 611 8.07 3.61 12.57
N ARG A 612 8.94 4.16 11.71
CA ARG A 612 8.89 5.57 11.28
C ARG A 612 7.54 5.92 10.64
N LYS A 613 7.00 5.03 9.80
CA LYS A 613 5.68 5.19 9.18
C LYS A 613 4.54 5.20 10.22
N LEU A 614 4.57 4.30 11.20
CA LEU A 614 3.59 4.29 12.29
C LEU A 614 3.65 5.57 13.14
N ILE A 615 4.85 6.02 13.49
CA ILE A 615 5.08 7.23 14.27
C ILE A 615 4.58 8.47 13.49
N GLY A 616 4.92 8.59 12.20
CA GLY A 616 4.42 9.65 11.34
C GLY A 616 2.91 9.64 11.15
N THR A 617 2.28 8.46 11.21
CA THR A 617 0.82 8.34 11.14
C THR A 617 0.17 8.85 12.42
N ILE A 618 0.56 8.35 13.61
CA ILE A 618 -0.09 8.76 14.88
C ILE A 618 0.20 10.21 15.25
N ALA A 619 1.35 10.76 14.83
CA ALA A 619 1.72 12.15 15.08
C ALA A 619 0.94 13.17 14.22
N HIS A 620 0.30 12.74 13.12
CA HIS A 620 -0.44 13.64 12.25
C HIS A 620 -1.66 14.26 13.00
N PRO A 621 -1.93 15.58 12.91
CA PRO A 621 -3.00 16.24 13.68
C PRO A 621 -4.40 15.66 13.46
N LEU A 622 -4.70 15.18 12.25
CA LEU A 622 -5.97 14.50 11.97
C LEU A 622 -6.13 13.12 12.65
N ASN A 623 -5.03 12.52 13.13
CA ASN A 623 -5.06 11.25 13.85
C ASN A 623 -4.91 11.46 15.36
N ALA A 624 -4.55 12.66 15.82
CA ALA A 624 -4.41 12.98 17.24
C ALA A 624 -5.73 12.74 17.99
N ALA A 625 -5.68 11.94 19.05
CA ALA A 625 -6.84 11.61 19.86
C ALA A 625 -7.42 12.84 20.57
N ILE A 626 -8.75 12.94 20.55
CA ILE A 626 -9.54 13.95 21.28
C ILE A 626 -10.63 13.22 22.06
N PHE A 627 -10.68 13.47 23.36
CA PHE A 627 -11.70 12.89 24.23
C PHE A 627 -13.05 13.59 24.06
N ALA A 628 -14.13 12.89 24.37
CA ALA A 628 -15.48 13.45 24.26
C ALA A 628 -15.64 14.78 25.01
N GLU A 629 -15.06 14.88 26.20
CA GLU A 629 -15.10 16.07 27.06
C GLU A 629 -14.28 17.26 26.54
N ASP A 630 -13.35 17.01 25.62
CA ASP A 630 -12.54 18.04 24.98
C ASP A 630 -13.21 18.56 23.69
N MET A 631 -14.37 18.01 23.29
CA MET A 631 -15.13 18.42 22.10
C MET A 631 -16.21 19.47 22.42
N PRO A 632 -16.50 20.41 21.51
CA PRO A 632 -17.57 21.40 21.69
C PRO A 632 -18.97 20.76 21.86
N SER A 633 -19.20 19.59 21.27
CA SER A 633 -20.47 18.85 21.29
C SER A 633 -20.54 17.80 22.41
N PHE A 634 -19.85 18.01 23.52
CA PHE A 634 -19.73 17.03 24.61
C PHE A 634 -21.10 16.57 25.14
N THR A 635 -21.23 15.25 25.33
CA THR A 635 -22.33 14.64 26.08
C THR A 635 -21.76 13.79 27.22
N GLU A 636 -22.34 13.90 28.41
CA GLU A 636 -21.86 13.23 29.62
C GLU A 636 -21.81 11.69 29.47
N LYS A 637 -22.68 11.13 28.61
CA LYS A 637 -22.75 9.70 28.29
C LYS A 637 -21.44 9.13 27.69
N ARG A 638 -20.61 9.94 27.04
CA ARG A 638 -19.36 9.49 26.39
C ARG A 638 -18.08 9.93 27.13
N LYS A 639 -18.18 10.34 28.40
CA LYS A 639 -17.05 10.84 29.20
C LYS A 639 -15.87 9.85 29.26
N GLY A 640 -14.66 10.37 29.07
CA GLY A 640 -13.41 9.60 29.12
C GLY A 640 -13.22 8.58 27.98
N VAL A 641 -13.88 8.75 26.83
CA VAL A 641 -13.66 7.97 25.61
C VAL A 641 -13.14 8.87 24.49
N VAL A 642 -12.26 8.36 23.64
CA VAL A 642 -11.77 9.06 22.45
C VAL A 642 -12.84 9.06 21.37
N VAL A 643 -13.28 10.24 20.92
CA VAL A 643 -14.33 10.40 19.91
C VAL A 643 -13.83 10.95 18.58
N ARG A 644 -12.61 11.53 18.54
CA ARG A 644 -11.90 11.98 17.33
C ARG A 644 -10.45 11.57 17.38
N GLY A 645 -9.84 11.41 16.19
CA GLY A 645 -8.52 10.78 16.07
C GLY A 645 -8.51 9.37 16.68
N TYR A 646 -7.33 8.94 17.10
CA TYR A 646 -7.11 7.57 17.56
C TYR A 646 -6.11 7.55 18.71
N GLY A 647 -6.45 6.86 19.80
CA GLY A 647 -5.53 6.61 20.90
C GLY A 647 -4.56 5.46 20.60
N VAL A 648 -4.96 4.56 19.70
CA VAL A 648 -4.13 3.45 19.21
C VAL A 648 -4.32 3.26 17.70
N LEU A 649 -3.21 3.01 17.00
CA LEU A 649 -3.19 2.66 15.59
C LEU A 649 -2.72 1.22 15.42
N GLN A 650 -3.56 0.43 14.78
CA GLN A 650 -3.34 -0.97 14.42
C GLN A 650 -2.80 -1.04 12.99
N PRO A 651 -1.57 -1.52 12.73
CA PRO A 651 -1.15 -1.90 11.39
C PRO A 651 -1.85 -3.17 10.92
N ARG A 652 -1.82 -3.41 9.60
CA ARG A 652 -2.18 -4.71 9.05
C ARG A 652 -1.23 -5.78 9.57
N VAL A 653 -1.75 -6.96 9.89
CA VAL A 653 -0.94 -8.11 10.29
C VAL A 653 -1.12 -9.23 9.26
N GLY A 654 -0.08 -9.44 8.48
CA GLY A 654 0.04 -10.56 7.55
C GLY A 654 0.70 -11.77 8.21
N ILE A 655 0.82 -12.86 7.44
CA ILE A 655 1.48 -14.10 7.87
C ILE A 655 2.81 -14.24 7.14
N THR A 656 3.86 -14.63 7.87
CA THR A 656 5.18 -14.90 7.29
C THR A 656 5.13 -16.03 6.27
N LEU A 657 5.91 -15.92 5.17
CA LEU A 657 5.95 -16.95 4.14
C LEU A 657 6.44 -18.30 4.68
N GLU A 658 7.42 -18.26 5.57
CA GLU A 658 8.00 -19.44 6.22
C GLU A 658 6.95 -20.20 7.04
N SER A 659 6.18 -19.50 7.89
CA SER A 659 5.15 -20.16 8.72
C SER A 659 3.96 -20.64 7.88
N ALA A 660 3.59 -19.90 6.83
CA ALA A 660 2.55 -20.31 5.89
C ALA A 660 2.91 -21.62 5.16
N GLN A 661 4.19 -21.85 4.87
CA GLN A 661 4.66 -23.06 4.16
C GLN A 661 5.15 -24.17 5.11
N ALA A 662 5.10 -23.96 6.42
CA ALA A 662 5.62 -24.91 7.41
C ALA A 662 4.90 -26.27 7.43
N SER A 663 3.64 -26.33 6.97
CA SER A 663 2.88 -27.58 6.83
C SER A 663 1.77 -27.46 5.79
N VAL A 664 1.23 -28.59 5.33
CA VAL A 664 0.05 -28.60 4.43
C VAL A 664 -1.13 -27.88 5.07
N PHE A 665 -1.37 -28.12 6.36
CA PHE A 665 -2.41 -27.43 7.13
C PHE A 665 -2.21 -25.92 7.12
N ALA A 666 -0.99 -25.45 7.44
CA ALA A 666 -0.68 -24.03 7.42
C ALA A 666 -0.85 -23.44 6.01
N SER A 667 -0.39 -24.14 4.97
CA SER A 667 -0.46 -23.64 3.59
C SER A 667 -1.89 -23.40 3.10
N VAL A 668 -2.84 -24.22 3.55
CA VAL A 668 -4.26 -24.08 3.23
C VAL A 668 -4.91 -23.02 4.15
N MET A 669 -4.66 -23.08 5.46
CA MET A 669 -5.38 -22.28 6.44
C MET A 669 -4.83 -20.86 6.64
N SER A 670 -3.59 -20.56 6.25
CA SER A 670 -2.94 -19.26 6.48
C SER A 670 -3.43 -18.11 5.57
N GLY A 671 -4.43 -18.34 4.71
CA GLY A 671 -4.90 -17.33 3.76
C GLY A 671 -3.80 -16.78 2.83
N SER A 672 -3.90 -15.53 2.38
CA SER A 672 -2.87 -14.90 1.55
C SER A 672 -1.61 -14.63 2.37
N SER A 673 -0.49 -15.28 2.02
CA SER A 673 0.81 -15.14 2.70
C SER A 673 1.78 -14.24 1.93
N GLY A 674 2.57 -13.45 2.65
CA GLY A 674 3.60 -12.56 2.09
C GLY A 674 3.13 -11.13 1.80
N LEU A 675 4.04 -10.32 1.26
CA LEU A 675 3.77 -8.96 0.80
C LEU A 675 2.94 -9.00 -0.49
N ASP A 676 1.79 -8.35 -0.52
CA ASP A 676 1.11 -8.05 -1.79
C ASP A 676 1.82 -6.86 -2.45
N PRO A 677 2.57 -7.06 -3.55
CA PRO A 677 3.33 -5.98 -4.18
C PRO A 677 2.44 -4.95 -4.88
N TYR A 678 1.15 -5.26 -5.07
CA TYR A 678 0.26 -4.54 -5.98
C TYR A 678 -0.87 -3.80 -5.28
N THR A 679 -1.10 -4.06 -3.99
CA THR A 679 -2.18 -3.42 -3.21
C THR A 679 -1.61 -2.67 -2.02
N LEU A 680 -1.35 -1.37 -2.21
CA LEU A 680 -0.82 -0.49 -1.15
C LEU A 680 -1.81 -0.22 -0.01
N THR A 681 -3.12 -0.38 -0.25
CA THR A 681 -4.18 -0.20 0.75
C THR A 681 -5.27 -1.26 0.59
N VAL A 682 -5.45 -2.09 1.61
CA VAL A 682 -6.56 -3.06 1.66
C VAL A 682 -7.80 -2.40 2.28
N SER A 683 -8.98 -2.72 1.76
CA SER A 683 -10.24 -2.26 2.33
C SER A 683 -10.55 -2.97 3.63
N ASP A 684 -10.94 -2.21 4.65
CA ASP A 684 -11.50 -2.72 5.89
C ASP A 684 -12.82 -2.00 6.15
N VAL A 685 -13.91 -2.76 6.25
CA VAL A 685 -15.25 -2.18 6.35
C VAL A 685 -15.39 -1.27 7.57
N TYR A 686 -14.78 -1.65 8.70
CA TYR A 686 -14.89 -0.86 9.92
C TYR A 686 -14.14 0.47 9.82
N GLN A 687 -12.93 0.46 9.28
CA GLN A 687 -12.15 1.67 9.03
C GLN A 687 -12.74 2.53 7.90
N ASP A 688 -13.14 1.94 6.78
CA ASP A 688 -13.54 2.68 5.57
C ASP A 688 -14.93 3.30 5.70
N LEU A 689 -15.87 2.57 6.32
CA LEU A 689 -17.26 3.01 6.52
C LEU A 689 -17.42 3.86 7.78
N PHE A 690 -16.80 3.45 8.90
CA PHE A 690 -17.03 4.10 10.21
C PHE A 690 -15.83 4.89 10.75
N GLY A 691 -14.62 4.73 10.18
CA GLY A 691 -13.42 5.36 10.71
C GLY A 691 -13.03 4.83 12.09
N ASP A 692 -13.27 3.54 12.36
CA ASP A 692 -12.95 2.90 13.64
C ASP A 692 -12.59 1.42 13.42
N GLY A 693 -11.30 1.09 13.41
CA GLY A 693 -10.78 -0.26 13.25
C GLY A 693 -10.92 -1.14 14.50
N SER A 694 -10.35 -2.34 14.45
CA SER A 694 -10.30 -3.27 15.59
C SER A 694 -8.87 -3.45 16.05
N TYR A 695 -8.62 -3.24 17.35
CA TYR A 695 -7.29 -3.45 17.93
C TYR A 695 -7.08 -4.93 18.25
N ILE A 696 -5.93 -5.47 17.84
CA ILE A 696 -5.55 -6.89 18.01
C ILE A 696 -4.25 -7.04 18.80
N GLY A 697 -3.92 -6.07 19.65
CA GLY A 697 -2.82 -6.13 20.62
C GLY A 697 -1.45 -5.73 20.06
N LYS A 698 -1.40 -5.29 18.79
CA LYS A 698 -0.18 -4.92 18.08
C LYS A 698 -0.32 -3.57 17.43
N GLY A 699 0.62 -2.66 17.61
CA GLY A 699 0.54 -1.34 16.98
C GLY A 699 1.12 -0.24 17.84
N ILE A 700 0.85 1.00 17.45
CA ILE A 700 1.37 2.19 18.11
C ILE A 700 0.28 2.91 18.90
N TYR A 701 0.57 3.35 20.11
CA TYR A 701 -0.33 4.21 20.89
C TYR A 701 0.42 5.38 21.51
N GLU A 702 -0.31 6.45 21.77
CA GLU A 702 0.20 7.58 22.55
C GLU A 702 0.01 7.28 24.04
N LEU A 703 1.11 7.31 24.80
CA LEU A 703 1.16 6.81 26.17
C LEU A 703 0.09 7.45 27.08
N ASP A 704 0.06 8.78 27.14
CA ASP A 704 -0.83 9.50 28.05
C ASP A 704 -2.31 9.37 27.65
N THR A 705 -2.58 9.34 26.35
CA THR A 705 -3.92 9.14 25.80
C THR A 705 -4.43 7.73 26.11
N PHE A 706 -3.60 6.72 25.88
CA PHE A 706 -3.95 5.32 26.11
C PHE A 706 -4.23 5.05 27.59
N GLU A 707 -3.36 5.55 28.48
CA GLU A 707 -3.58 5.47 29.93
C GLU A 707 -4.83 6.23 30.37
N ARG A 708 -5.05 7.47 29.88
CA ARG A 708 -6.27 8.24 30.20
C ARG A 708 -7.55 7.50 29.79
N ALA A 709 -7.54 6.79 28.66
CA ALA A 709 -8.71 6.05 28.18
C ALA A 709 -9.04 4.81 29.04
N LEU A 710 -8.02 4.11 29.54
CA LEU A 710 -8.16 2.79 30.18
C LEU A 710 -8.13 2.81 31.70
N ARG A 711 -7.62 3.90 32.31
CA ARG A 711 -7.47 4.00 33.76
C ARG A 711 -8.78 3.74 34.49
N GLY A 712 -8.77 2.75 35.39
CA GLY A 712 -9.90 2.43 36.26
C GLY A 712 -11.09 1.77 35.57
N ARG A 713 -10.95 1.27 34.33
CA ARG A 713 -12.05 0.70 33.54
C ARG A 713 -12.29 -0.80 33.77
N VAL A 714 -11.31 -1.52 34.30
CA VAL A 714 -11.30 -2.99 34.35
C VAL A 714 -10.99 -3.46 35.76
N PRO A 715 -11.81 -4.33 36.37
CA PRO A 715 -11.45 -4.97 37.62
C PRO A 715 -10.28 -5.93 37.46
N ASP A 716 -9.52 -6.11 38.54
CA ASP A 716 -8.41 -7.05 38.54
C ASP A 716 -8.88 -8.50 38.27
N ASN A 717 -8.09 -9.22 37.48
CA ASN A 717 -8.28 -10.60 37.01
C ASN A 717 -9.54 -10.82 36.17
N ALA A 718 -10.08 -9.78 35.51
CA ALA A 718 -11.32 -9.89 34.75
C ALA A 718 -11.14 -10.21 33.26
N LEU A 719 -10.00 -9.84 32.63
CA LEU A 719 -9.83 -9.89 31.18
C LEU A 719 -8.63 -10.75 30.75
N LEU A 720 -8.91 -11.81 29.99
CA LEU A 720 -7.92 -12.62 29.26
C LEU A 720 -7.53 -11.97 27.93
N SER A 721 -8.53 -11.49 27.18
CA SER A 721 -8.35 -10.72 25.94
C SER A 721 -8.66 -9.26 26.20
N HIS A 722 -7.64 -8.40 26.08
CA HIS A 722 -7.71 -6.97 26.37
C HIS A 722 -7.81 -6.13 25.09
N ASP A 723 -7.21 -6.61 23.99
CA ASP A 723 -7.06 -5.89 22.72
C ASP A 723 -8.35 -5.20 22.23
N LEU A 724 -9.42 -5.96 21.96
CA LEU A 724 -10.66 -5.37 21.45
C LEU A 724 -11.24 -4.37 22.47
N PHE A 725 -11.24 -4.72 23.75
CA PHE A 725 -11.75 -3.88 24.83
C PHE A 725 -11.02 -2.53 24.88
N GLU A 726 -9.70 -2.53 24.85
CA GLU A 726 -8.90 -1.32 24.91
C GLU A 726 -9.20 -0.39 23.72
N GLY A 727 -9.36 -0.99 22.54
CA GLY A 727 -9.76 -0.29 21.32
C GLY A 727 -11.12 0.41 21.41
N LEU A 728 -12.06 -0.07 22.25
CA LEU A 728 -13.38 0.56 22.42
C LEU A 728 -13.33 1.89 23.17
N PHE A 729 -12.32 2.11 24.02
CA PHE A 729 -12.16 3.35 24.80
C PHE A 729 -11.12 4.28 24.20
N ALA A 730 -9.99 3.72 23.75
CA ALA A 730 -8.92 4.48 23.12
C ALA A 730 -9.25 4.89 21.67
N ARG A 731 -10.22 4.21 21.05
CA ARG A 731 -10.56 4.27 19.62
C ARG A 731 -9.40 3.84 18.73
N THR A 732 -9.66 2.92 17.82
CA THR A 732 -8.61 2.31 16.99
C THR A 732 -8.64 2.82 15.57
N GLY A 733 -7.50 3.22 15.04
CA GLY A 733 -7.33 3.49 13.60
C GLY A 733 -6.57 2.36 12.93
N LEU A 734 -7.06 1.86 11.79
CA LEU A 734 -6.32 0.86 11.00
C LEU A 734 -5.38 1.56 10.00
N VAL A 735 -4.09 1.23 10.07
CA VAL A 735 -3.06 1.66 9.12
C VAL A 735 -2.92 0.61 8.03
N THR A 736 -3.67 0.77 6.95
CA THR A 736 -3.87 -0.26 5.91
C THR A 736 -2.65 -0.49 5.00
N ASP A 737 -1.70 0.44 5.01
CA ASP A 737 -0.50 0.48 4.15
C ASP A 737 0.81 0.24 4.93
N VAL A 738 0.71 -0.13 6.21
CA VAL A 738 1.84 -0.66 7.01
C VAL A 738 1.49 -2.08 7.42
N GLU A 739 2.32 -3.04 7.02
CA GLU A 739 2.14 -4.46 7.32
C GLU A 739 3.21 -4.94 8.31
N LEU A 740 2.76 -5.62 9.36
CA LEU A 740 3.57 -6.45 10.25
C LEU A 740 3.32 -7.92 9.92
N PHE A 741 4.23 -8.80 10.33
CA PHE A 741 4.07 -10.24 10.07
C PHE A 741 4.07 -11.05 11.36
N ASP A 742 3.07 -11.91 11.50
CA ASP A 742 2.98 -12.91 12.57
C ASP A 742 3.26 -14.31 12.03
N GLU A 743 3.57 -15.23 12.94
CA GLU A 743 3.67 -16.65 12.64
C GLU A 743 2.29 -17.34 12.69
N PHE A 744 2.03 -18.19 11.69
CA PHE A 744 0.86 -19.06 11.68
C PHE A 744 1.16 -20.42 12.33
N PRO A 745 0.23 -20.98 13.15
CA PRO A 745 0.44 -22.29 13.77
C PRO A 745 0.61 -23.41 12.73
N SER A 746 1.76 -24.10 12.76
CA SER A 746 2.05 -25.21 11.84
C SER A 746 1.26 -26.49 12.15
N ARG A 747 0.74 -26.63 13.37
CA ARG A 747 0.02 -27.81 13.86
C ARG A 747 -1.44 -27.49 14.22
N VAL A 748 -2.34 -28.41 13.87
CA VAL A 748 -3.79 -28.30 14.10
C VAL A 748 -4.14 -28.05 15.57
N HIS A 749 -3.52 -28.79 16.51
CA HIS A 749 -3.80 -28.62 17.95
C HIS A 749 -3.39 -27.23 18.47
N ALA A 750 -2.29 -26.66 17.95
CA ALA A 750 -1.82 -25.34 18.34
C ALA A 750 -2.76 -24.25 17.82
N TYR A 751 -3.29 -24.43 16.61
CA TYR A 751 -4.34 -23.57 16.05
C TYR A 751 -5.61 -23.56 16.92
N TYR A 752 -6.16 -24.73 17.27
CA TYR A 752 -7.38 -24.79 18.08
C TYR A 752 -7.16 -24.31 19.52
N LYS A 753 -6.03 -24.62 20.16
CA LYS A 753 -5.70 -24.02 21.49
C LYS A 753 -5.66 -22.48 21.44
N ARG A 754 -5.12 -21.89 20.37
CA ARG A 754 -5.11 -20.43 20.17
C ARG A 754 -6.55 -19.88 20.04
N GLN A 755 -7.39 -20.54 19.24
CA GLN A 755 -8.81 -20.17 19.08
C GLN A 755 -9.61 -20.31 20.39
N HIS A 756 -9.37 -21.38 21.17
CA HIS A 756 -9.99 -21.58 22.48
C HIS A 756 -9.82 -20.35 23.38
N ARG A 757 -8.58 -19.89 23.48
CA ARG A 757 -8.20 -18.76 24.31
C ARG A 757 -8.90 -17.48 23.86
N TRP A 758 -8.98 -17.26 22.55
CA TRP A 758 -9.64 -16.10 21.97
C TRP A 758 -11.15 -16.12 22.29
N ILE A 759 -11.82 -17.25 22.06
CA ILE A 759 -13.25 -17.40 22.40
C ILE A 759 -13.48 -17.20 23.89
N ARG A 760 -12.65 -17.78 24.77
CA ARG A 760 -12.76 -17.53 26.22
C ARG A 760 -12.65 -16.05 26.55
N GLY A 761 -11.67 -15.35 25.96
CA GLY A 761 -11.51 -13.91 26.17
C GLY A 761 -12.68 -13.08 25.64
N ASP A 762 -13.26 -13.43 24.49
CA ASP A 762 -14.43 -12.75 23.94
C ASP A 762 -15.64 -12.89 24.87
N TRP A 763 -15.90 -14.10 25.38
CA TRP A 763 -17.02 -14.37 26.29
C TRP A 763 -16.83 -13.77 27.69
N GLN A 764 -15.60 -13.43 28.10
CA GLN A 764 -15.36 -12.64 29.31
C GLN A 764 -15.84 -11.19 29.17
N LEU A 765 -16.00 -10.67 27.96
CA LEU A 765 -16.43 -9.29 27.71
C LEU A 765 -17.95 -9.09 27.80
N VAL A 766 -18.73 -10.15 28.05
CA VAL A 766 -20.20 -10.08 28.20
C VAL A 766 -20.67 -8.99 29.19
N PRO A 767 -20.03 -8.75 30.36
CA PRO A 767 -20.43 -7.68 31.26
C PRO A 767 -20.39 -6.27 30.63
N TRP A 768 -19.58 -6.06 29.59
CA TRP A 768 -19.41 -4.76 28.92
C TRP A 768 -20.34 -4.52 27.73
N ILE A 769 -21.15 -5.51 27.34
CA ILE A 769 -22.16 -5.36 26.28
C ILE A 769 -23.35 -4.52 26.75
N TRP A 770 -23.65 -4.58 28.06
CA TRP A 770 -24.84 -3.98 28.64
C TRP A 770 -24.75 -2.46 28.78
N GLY A 771 -25.90 -1.82 29.02
CA GLY A 771 -25.99 -0.36 29.23
C GLY A 771 -25.32 0.13 30.51
N SER A 772 -25.04 -0.76 31.46
CA SER A 772 -24.29 -0.47 32.68
C SER A 772 -23.17 -1.48 32.86
N ILE A 773 -21.94 -0.98 33.04
CA ILE A 773 -20.70 -1.77 33.02
C ILE A 773 -19.89 -1.58 34.32
N PRO A 774 -19.07 -2.56 34.73
CA PRO A 774 -18.24 -2.44 35.92
C PRO A 774 -17.02 -1.54 35.71
N ASP A 775 -16.63 -0.77 36.72
CA ASP A 775 -15.33 -0.11 36.86
C ASP A 775 -14.31 -1.01 37.57
N ALA A 776 -13.07 -0.54 37.74
CA ALA A 776 -12.02 -1.28 38.44
C ALA A 776 -12.35 -1.66 39.89
N ALA A 777 -13.22 -0.90 40.56
CA ALA A 777 -13.70 -1.17 41.91
C ALA A 777 -14.99 -2.01 41.92
N HIS A 778 -15.37 -2.62 40.79
CA HIS A 778 -16.61 -3.36 40.58
C HIS A 778 -17.90 -2.52 40.72
N ARG A 779 -17.81 -1.19 40.73
CA ARG A 779 -18.98 -0.31 40.74
C ARG A 779 -19.54 -0.19 39.34
N ARG A 780 -20.87 -0.15 39.23
CA ARG A 780 -21.56 -0.05 37.95
C ARG A 780 -21.74 1.40 37.54
N TYR A 781 -21.41 1.72 36.30
CA TYR A 781 -21.64 3.03 35.70
C TYR A 781 -22.23 2.91 34.30
N ALA A 782 -22.77 3.99 33.75
CA ALA A 782 -23.36 3.99 32.42
C ALA A 782 -22.30 3.72 31.35
N SER A 783 -22.59 2.78 30.45
CA SER A 783 -21.68 2.34 29.38
C SER A 783 -21.44 3.47 28.36
N PRO A 784 -20.19 3.96 28.21
CA PRO A 784 -19.83 4.96 27.22
C PRO A 784 -19.54 4.34 25.84
N ILE A 785 -19.60 3.01 25.73
CA ILE A 785 -19.33 2.26 24.50
C ILE A 785 -20.40 2.59 23.45
N SER A 786 -19.94 2.88 22.22
CA SER A 786 -20.79 3.19 21.07
C SER A 786 -21.62 1.98 20.61
N ALA A 787 -22.66 2.22 19.81
CA ALA A 787 -23.45 1.13 19.23
C ALA A 787 -22.60 0.21 18.34
N LEU A 788 -21.67 0.78 17.57
CA LEU A 788 -20.69 0.03 16.79
C LEU A 788 -19.78 -0.83 17.67
N GLY A 789 -19.26 -0.26 18.77
CA GLY A 789 -18.43 -1.00 19.73
C GLY A 789 -19.16 -2.19 20.35
N ARG A 790 -20.43 -2.02 20.71
CA ARG A 790 -21.28 -3.13 21.19
C ARG A 790 -21.49 -4.18 20.12
N TRP A 791 -21.71 -3.77 18.87
CA TRP A 791 -21.81 -4.72 17.75
C TRP A 791 -20.51 -5.51 17.55
N LYS A 792 -19.33 -4.89 17.64
CA LYS A 792 -18.05 -5.62 17.58
C LYS A 792 -17.96 -6.72 18.65
N LEU A 793 -18.38 -6.42 19.88
CA LEU A 793 -18.45 -7.42 20.96
C LEU A 793 -19.46 -8.54 20.64
N ILE A 794 -20.67 -8.19 20.19
CA ILE A 794 -21.73 -9.15 19.87
C ILE A 794 -21.34 -10.04 18.67
N ASP A 795 -20.70 -9.48 17.64
CA ASP A 795 -20.26 -10.23 16.46
C ASP A 795 -19.21 -11.29 16.81
N ASN A 796 -18.28 -10.99 17.72
CA ASN A 796 -17.33 -11.99 18.23
C ASN A 796 -18.06 -13.17 18.91
N LEU A 797 -19.05 -12.88 19.76
CA LEU A 797 -19.85 -13.93 20.41
C LEU A 797 -20.63 -14.74 19.37
N ARG A 798 -21.32 -14.07 18.44
CA ARG A 798 -22.07 -14.68 17.33
C ARG A 798 -21.20 -15.62 16.52
N ARG A 799 -20.02 -15.16 16.08
CA ARG A 799 -19.08 -15.94 15.25
C ARG A 799 -18.65 -17.24 15.92
N SER A 800 -18.46 -17.23 17.25
CA SER A 800 -18.11 -18.44 18.00
C SER A 800 -19.24 -19.48 18.05
N LEU A 801 -20.51 -19.06 17.88
CA LEU A 801 -21.70 -19.92 17.88
C LEU A 801 -22.03 -20.52 16.51
N VAL A 802 -21.48 -19.98 15.42
CA VAL A 802 -21.77 -20.45 14.05
C VAL A 802 -21.42 -21.93 13.87
N ALA A 803 -20.24 -22.37 14.28
CA ALA A 803 -19.84 -23.78 14.13
C ALA A 803 -20.71 -24.76 14.94
N PRO A 804 -20.99 -24.52 16.24
CA PRO A 804 -21.99 -25.29 16.99
C PRO A 804 -23.37 -25.32 16.33
N SER A 805 -23.89 -24.17 15.90
CA SER A 805 -25.21 -24.07 15.27
C SER A 805 -25.26 -24.79 13.91
N LEU A 806 -24.19 -24.71 13.13
CA LEU A 806 -24.06 -25.40 11.85
C LEU A 806 -24.07 -26.92 12.01
N LEU A 807 -23.32 -27.44 13.00
CA LEU A 807 -23.31 -28.87 13.31
C LEU A 807 -24.70 -29.35 13.76
N LEU A 808 -25.35 -28.61 14.66
CA LEU A 808 -26.71 -28.92 15.11
C LEU A 808 -27.71 -28.85 13.97
N LEU A 809 -27.61 -27.86 13.10
CA LEU A 809 -28.48 -27.73 11.92
C LEU A 809 -28.32 -28.94 10.99
N LEU A 810 -27.08 -29.39 10.74
CA LEU A 810 -26.81 -30.61 9.96
C LEU A 810 -27.41 -31.86 10.61
N ILE A 811 -27.44 -31.95 11.94
CA ILE A 811 -28.09 -33.08 12.65
C ILE A 811 -29.63 -32.97 12.56
N CYS A 812 -30.19 -31.80 12.87
CA CYS A 812 -31.62 -31.53 12.82
C CYS A 812 -32.19 -31.75 11.42
N MET A 813 -31.41 -31.46 10.38
CA MET A 813 -31.77 -31.68 9.00
C MET A 813 -32.19 -33.13 8.69
N TRP A 814 -31.54 -34.12 9.31
CA TRP A 814 -31.85 -35.54 9.09
C TRP A 814 -32.90 -36.07 10.07
N LEU A 815 -33.01 -35.48 11.25
CA LEU A 815 -33.83 -36.00 12.35
C LEU A 815 -35.16 -35.27 12.54
N VAL A 816 -35.24 -34.00 12.15
CA VAL A 816 -36.33 -33.08 12.53
C VAL A 816 -36.96 -32.40 11.32
N VAL A 817 -36.16 -32.01 10.31
CA VAL A 817 -36.63 -31.23 9.17
C VAL A 817 -37.43 -32.10 8.19
N PRO A 818 -38.72 -31.80 7.92
CA PRO A 818 -39.52 -32.52 6.94
C PRO A 818 -39.28 -32.02 5.51
N GLY A 819 -39.63 -32.85 4.52
CA GLY A 819 -39.44 -32.55 3.10
C GLY A 819 -38.10 -33.04 2.54
N SER A 820 -37.55 -32.33 1.56
CA SER A 820 -36.33 -32.77 0.85
C SER A 820 -35.05 -32.39 1.61
N HIS A 821 -34.38 -33.37 2.21
CA HIS A 821 -33.06 -33.18 2.82
C HIS A 821 -32.02 -32.68 1.80
N LEU A 822 -32.08 -33.10 0.54
CA LEU A 822 -31.14 -32.63 -0.48
C LEU A 822 -31.26 -31.12 -0.76
N ALA A 823 -32.48 -30.57 -0.71
CA ALA A 823 -32.71 -29.13 -0.91
C ALA A 823 -32.06 -28.30 0.22
N TRP A 824 -32.22 -28.75 1.46
CA TRP A 824 -31.55 -28.13 2.61
C TRP A 824 -30.01 -28.25 2.52
N LEU A 825 -29.49 -29.38 2.01
CA LEU A 825 -28.04 -29.58 1.90
C LEU A 825 -27.47 -28.60 0.89
N ALA A 826 -28.15 -28.49 -0.26
CA ALA A 826 -27.78 -27.58 -1.33
C ALA A 826 -27.83 -26.13 -0.86
N ALA A 827 -28.88 -25.72 -0.13
CA ALA A 827 -28.99 -24.37 0.42
C ALA A 827 -27.85 -24.05 1.40
N LEU A 828 -27.50 -25.00 2.27
CA LEU A 828 -26.42 -24.84 3.24
C LEU A 828 -25.05 -24.74 2.55
N LEU A 829 -24.76 -25.64 1.60
CA LEU A 829 -23.51 -25.61 0.83
C LEU A 829 -23.40 -24.34 -0.02
N LEU A 830 -24.51 -23.84 -0.57
CA LEU A 830 -24.55 -22.57 -1.27
C LEU A 830 -24.17 -21.41 -0.32
N ALA A 831 -24.75 -21.35 0.88
CA ALA A 831 -24.41 -20.32 1.86
C ALA A 831 -22.94 -20.39 2.30
N LEU A 832 -22.42 -21.58 2.60
CA LEU A 832 -21.03 -21.78 3.06
C LEU A 832 -19.99 -21.54 1.95
N SER A 833 -20.37 -21.71 0.68
CA SER A 833 -19.47 -21.49 -0.46
C SER A 833 -19.41 -20.04 -0.95
N PHE A 834 -19.96 -19.07 -0.17
CA PHE A 834 -19.94 -17.64 -0.50
C PHE A 834 -18.57 -17.13 -0.96
N SER A 835 -17.50 -17.46 -0.22
CA SER A 835 -16.14 -17.03 -0.54
C SER A 835 -15.67 -17.54 -1.92
N VAL A 836 -16.12 -18.72 -2.35
CA VAL A 836 -15.74 -19.32 -3.62
C VAL A 836 -16.36 -18.56 -4.79
N TYR A 837 -17.69 -18.38 -4.78
CA TYR A 837 -18.36 -17.73 -5.92
C TYR A 837 -18.21 -16.21 -5.91
N SER A 838 -18.11 -15.57 -4.75
CA SER A 838 -17.80 -14.12 -4.67
C SER A 838 -16.39 -13.82 -5.19
N GLY A 839 -15.44 -14.74 -4.97
CA GLY A 839 -14.11 -14.72 -5.59
C GLY A 839 -14.17 -14.80 -7.11
N VAL A 840 -14.96 -15.74 -7.65
CA VAL A 840 -15.21 -15.86 -9.10
C VAL A 840 -15.80 -14.57 -9.68
N VAL A 841 -16.85 -14.02 -9.05
CA VAL A 841 -17.48 -12.77 -9.51
C VAL A 841 -16.48 -11.62 -9.49
N SER A 842 -15.64 -11.55 -8.45
CA SER A 842 -14.62 -10.51 -8.33
C SER A 842 -13.54 -10.65 -9.40
N ALA A 843 -13.09 -11.87 -9.69
CA ALA A 843 -12.18 -12.17 -10.79
C ALA A 843 -12.76 -11.85 -12.17
N VAL A 844 -14.06 -12.02 -12.39
CA VAL A 844 -14.67 -11.62 -13.66
C VAL A 844 -14.78 -10.11 -13.76
N SER A 845 -15.19 -9.42 -12.68
CA SER A 845 -15.38 -7.96 -12.67
C SER A 845 -14.08 -7.15 -12.64
N GLY A 846 -13.00 -7.72 -12.09
CA GLY A 846 -11.72 -7.05 -11.86
C GLY A 846 -10.72 -7.13 -13.01
N TRP A 847 -11.11 -7.68 -14.16
CA TRP A 847 -10.18 -7.85 -15.28
C TRP A 847 -9.70 -6.49 -15.83
N GLN A 848 -8.43 -6.18 -15.62
CA GLN A 848 -7.75 -5.03 -16.19
C GLN A 848 -7.11 -5.37 -17.55
N PHE A 849 -7.40 -4.56 -18.58
CA PHE A 849 -6.78 -4.65 -19.90
C PHE A 849 -5.27 -4.40 -19.80
N GLY A 850 -4.43 -5.39 -20.14
CA GLY A 850 -2.97 -5.20 -20.24
C GLY A 850 -2.10 -6.29 -19.57
N TYR A 851 -2.68 -7.19 -18.78
CA TYR A 851 -1.97 -8.29 -18.14
C TYR A 851 -1.99 -9.58 -18.98
N SER A 852 -0.99 -10.45 -18.78
CA SER A 852 -0.99 -11.81 -19.33
C SER A 852 -2.21 -12.57 -18.81
N LEU A 853 -3.12 -12.93 -19.72
CA LEU A 853 -4.32 -13.71 -19.41
C LEU A 853 -3.96 -15.02 -18.69
N THR A 854 -2.85 -15.64 -19.09
CA THR A 854 -2.36 -16.89 -18.49
C THR A 854 -2.01 -16.72 -17.02
N ASN A 855 -1.30 -15.63 -16.66
CA ASN A 855 -0.94 -15.37 -15.26
C ASN A 855 -2.18 -15.03 -14.44
N TYR A 856 -3.08 -14.22 -14.99
CA TYR A 856 -4.34 -13.88 -14.33
C TYR A 856 -5.19 -15.11 -14.00
N VAL A 857 -5.43 -15.97 -15.00
CA VAL A 857 -6.21 -17.20 -14.82
C VAL A 857 -5.53 -18.14 -13.82
N LYS A 858 -4.21 -18.26 -13.84
CA LYS A 858 -3.45 -19.08 -12.89
C LYS A 858 -3.59 -18.58 -11.45
N HIS A 859 -3.58 -17.26 -11.24
CA HIS A 859 -3.83 -16.66 -9.93
C HIS A 859 -5.26 -16.95 -9.45
N VAL A 860 -6.26 -16.66 -10.27
CA VAL A 860 -7.68 -16.89 -9.95
C VAL A 860 -7.95 -18.37 -9.63
N TYR A 861 -7.39 -19.30 -10.42
CA TYR A 861 -7.51 -20.73 -10.14
C TYR A 861 -6.93 -21.12 -8.77
N ARG A 862 -5.76 -20.58 -8.42
CA ARG A 862 -5.11 -20.87 -7.13
C ARG A 862 -5.94 -20.36 -5.96
N ASP A 863 -6.52 -19.16 -6.06
CA ASP A 863 -7.32 -18.56 -5.00
C ASP A 863 -8.66 -19.31 -4.80
N ILE A 864 -9.31 -19.70 -5.90
CA ILE A 864 -10.52 -20.53 -5.87
C ILE A 864 -10.22 -21.91 -5.28
N LYS A 865 -9.14 -22.57 -5.73
CA LYS A 865 -8.72 -23.88 -5.20
C LYS A 865 -8.50 -23.81 -3.70
N LYS A 866 -7.77 -22.78 -3.22
CA LYS A 866 -7.50 -22.58 -1.80
C LYS A 866 -8.79 -22.35 -1.00
N SER A 867 -9.73 -21.56 -1.51
CA SER A 867 -11.04 -21.36 -0.88
C SER A 867 -11.84 -22.66 -0.76
N ILE A 868 -11.78 -23.52 -1.78
CA ILE A 868 -12.44 -24.84 -1.75
C ILE A 868 -11.76 -25.76 -0.72
N GLU A 869 -10.42 -25.80 -0.69
CA GLU A 869 -9.66 -26.59 0.29
C GLU A 869 -9.98 -26.16 1.74
N GLN A 870 -10.09 -24.85 1.99
CA GLN A 870 -10.48 -24.30 3.29
C GLN A 870 -11.92 -24.68 3.66
N LEU A 871 -12.87 -24.60 2.72
CA LEU A 871 -14.25 -25.02 2.95
C LEU A 871 -14.33 -26.51 3.32
N LEU A 872 -13.62 -27.37 2.57
CA LEU A 872 -13.59 -28.81 2.82
C LEU A 872 -12.97 -29.13 4.19
N LEU A 873 -11.83 -28.52 4.53
CA LEU A 873 -11.21 -28.69 5.86
C LEU A 873 -12.12 -28.17 6.99
N GLY A 874 -12.80 -27.04 6.77
CA GLY A 874 -13.77 -26.49 7.71
C GLY A 874 -14.90 -27.46 8.00
N LEU A 875 -15.44 -28.13 6.98
CA LEU A 875 -16.46 -29.18 7.13
C LEU A 875 -15.93 -30.43 7.83
N ILE A 876 -14.73 -30.90 7.45
CA ILE A 876 -14.08 -32.08 8.06
C ILE A 876 -13.86 -31.87 9.56
N PHE A 877 -13.39 -30.68 9.96
CA PHE A 877 -13.13 -30.37 11.37
C PHE A 877 -14.32 -29.78 12.12
N LEU A 878 -15.48 -29.63 11.48
CA LEU A 878 -16.65 -28.99 12.07
C LEU A 878 -17.06 -29.60 13.44
N PRO A 879 -17.12 -30.93 13.63
CA PRO A 879 -17.47 -31.50 14.93
C PRO A 879 -16.48 -31.13 16.03
N HIS A 880 -15.19 -31.14 15.71
CA HIS A 880 -14.13 -30.79 16.65
C HIS A 880 -14.17 -29.30 17.01
N LEU A 881 -14.34 -28.43 16.00
CA LEU A 881 -14.46 -26.99 16.20
C LEU A 881 -15.70 -26.63 17.03
N ALA A 882 -16.85 -27.24 16.73
CA ALA A 882 -18.09 -27.03 17.49
C ALA A 882 -17.94 -27.41 18.96
N PHE A 883 -17.38 -28.59 19.25
CA PHE A 883 -17.12 -29.03 20.62
C PHE A 883 -16.17 -28.07 21.35
N HIS A 884 -15.09 -27.65 20.69
CA HIS A 884 -14.08 -26.79 21.29
C HIS A 884 -14.62 -25.38 21.60
N ASN A 885 -15.41 -24.82 20.68
CA ASN A 885 -16.10 -23.55 20.89
C ASN A 885 -17.09 -23.66 22.05
N LEU A 886 -17.96 -24.67 22.06
CA LEU A 886 -18.94 -24.85 23.13
C LEU A 886 -18.27 -25.04 24.49
N HIS A 887 -17.19 -25.82 24.55
CA HIS A 887 -16.40 -25.98 25.77
C HIS A 887 -15.80 -24.65 26.25
N ALA A 888 -15.21 -23.85 25.36
CA ALA A 888 -14.70 -22.52 25.69
C ALA A 888 -15.80 -21.62 26.27
N ILE A 889 -16.98 -21.61 25.65
CA ILE A 889 -18.13 -20.81 26.05
C ILE A 889 -18.62 -21.22 27.44
N LEU A 890 -18.94 -22.51 27.63
CA LEU A 890 -19.51 -23.02 28.88
C LEU A 890 -18.56 -22.83 30.07
N VAL A 891 -17.28 -23.13 29.89
CA VAL A 891 -16.27 -22.93 30.94
C VAL A 891 -16.14 -21.45 31.29
N THR A 892 -16.15 -20.57 30.28
CA THR A 892 -16.05 -19.12 30.52
C THR A 892 -17.27 -18.57 31.24
N LEU A 893 -18.48 -18.94 30.81
CA LEU A 893 -19.71 -18.51 31.46
C LEU A 893 -19.74 -18.99 32.93
N TRP A 894 -19.34 -20.23 33.20
CA TRP A 894 -19.19 -20.74 34.56
C TRP A 894 -18.16 -19.93 35.37
N ARG A 895 -17.03 -19.54 34.76
CA ARG A 895 -15.98 -18.74 35.43
C ARG A 895 -16.39 -17.31 35.69
N VAL A 896 -17.10 -16.67 34.77
CA VAL A 896 -17.54 -15.27 34.90
C VAL A 896 -18.71 -15.15 35.88
N VAL A 897 -19.68 -16.07 35.80
CA VAL A 897 -20.94 -15.98 36.57
C VAL A 897 -20.81 -16.65 37.94
N CYS A 898 -20.25 -17.87 37.98
CA CYS A 898 -20.30 -18.70 39.18
C CYS A 898 -18.97 -18.68 39.95
N SER A 899 -17.89 -19.24 39.38
CA SER A 899 -16.68 -19.52 40.16
C SER A 899 -15.77 -18.31 40.41
N LYS A 900 -15.75 -17.33 39.49
CA LYS A 900 -14.90 -16.13 39.54
C LYS A 900 -13.42 -16.44 39.82
N LYS A 901 -12.95 -17.59 39.33
CA LYS A 901 -11.59 -18.13 39.44
C LYS A 901 -11.09 -18.54 38.05
N HIS A 902 -9.77 -18.60 37.88
CA HIS A 902 -9.13 -19.05 36.64
C HIS A 902 -9.49 -18.26 35.37
N LEU A 903 -9.71 -16.96 35.51
CA LEU A 903 -10.07 -16.08 34.38
C LEU A 903 -8.83 -15.71 33.53
N LEU A 904 -7.63 -15.75 34.10
CA LEU A 904 -6.36 -15.47 33.42
C LEU A 904 -5.59 -16.73 33.02
N GLU A 905 -6.23 -17.90 33.10
CA GLU A 905 -5.61 -19.18 32.78
C GLU A 905 -5.13 -19.20 31.33
N TRP A 906 -3.81 -19.27 31.17
CA TRP A 906 -3.14 -19.31 29.89
C TRP A 906 -2.06 -20.41 29.88
N GLU A 907 -2.16 -21.35 28.94
CA GLU A 907 -1.06 -22.26 28.60
C GLU A 907 -0.30 -21.70 27.39
N THR A 908 1.02 -21.55 27.51
CA THR A 908 1.88 -21.21 26.36
C THR A 908 2.02 -22.43 25.43
N ALA A 909 2.08 -22.18 24.11
CA ALA A 909 2.27 -23.23 23.11
C ALA A 909 3.57 -24.01 23.33
N SER A 910 4.60 -23.39 23.90
CA SER A 910 5.88 -24.00 24.25
C SER A 910 5.76 -25.04 25.39
N VAL A 911 4.88 -24.83 26.37
CA VAL A 911 4.66 -25.78 27.48
C VAL A 911 3.95 -27.06 26.99
N SER A 912 3.14 -26.97 25.94
CA SER A 912 2.48 -28.14 25.34
C SER A 912 3.44 -29.08 24.60
N ALA A 913 4.57 -28.56 24.08
CA ALA A 913 5.59 -29.38 23.46
C ALA A 913 6.35 -30.24 24.48
N VAL A 914 6.59 -29.71 25.68
CA VAL A 914 7.29 -30.42 26.77
C VAL A 914 6.37 -31.41 27.49
N GLY A 915 5.09 -31.09 27.67
CA GLY A 915 4.11 -31.99 28.30
C GLY A 915 3.88 -33.30 27.52
N LEU A 916 3.95 -33.27 26.19
CA LEU A 916 3.83 -34.46 25.34
C LEU A 916 5.12 -35.29 25.29
N VAL A 917 6.31 -34.68 25.48
CA VAL A 917 7.58 -35.43 25.60
C VAL A 917 7.64 -36.17 26.94
N LEU A 918 7.08 -35.61 28.01
CA LEU A 918 6.98 -36.28 29.30
C LEU A 918 5.89 -37.36 29.32
N ALA A 919 4.71 -37.11 28.74
CA ALA A 919 3.66 -38.13 28.60
C ALA A 919 4.04 -39.27 27.62
N GLY A 920 4.83 -38.96 26.58
CA GLY A 920 5.38 -39.93 25.64
C GLY A 920 6.54 -40.76 26.21
N ARG A 921 7.24 -40.28 27.24
CA ARG A 921 8.26 -41.05 27.98
C ARG A 921 7.67 -41.93 29.07
N THR A 922 6.53 -41.57 29.67
CA THR A 922 5.87 -42.42 30.68
C THR A 922 5.12 -43.62 30.08
N ASN A 923 4.68 -43.56 28.82
CA ASN A 923 4.00 -44.68 28.15
C ASN A 923 4.94 -45.71 27.49
N HIS A 924 6.27 -45.50 27.54
CA HIS A 924 7.26 -46.46 27.04
C HIS A 924 8.00 -47.25 28.14
N CYS A 925 7.62 -47.10 29.42
CA CYS A 925 8.21 -47.87 30.55
C CYS A 925 7.24 -48.82 31.26
N LEU A 926 6.06 -49.11 30.71
CA LEU A 926 5.10 -50.09 31.26
C LEU A 926 4.57 -51.03 30.18
N VAL A 927 5.47 -51.71 29.46
CA VAL A 927 5.24 -53.05 28.89
C VAL A 927 6.58 -53.79 29.01
N GLY A 928 6.71 -54.50 30.13
CA GLY A 928 7.74 -55.46 30.48
C GLY A 928 7.12 -56.42 31.46
#